data_AF-A0A6J3DVD0-F1
#
_entry.id   AF-A0A6J3DVD0-F1
#
_cell.length_a   1.000
_cell.length_b   1.000
_cell.length_c   1.000
_cell.angle_alpha   90.00
_cell.angle_beta   90.00
_cell.angle_gamma   90.00
#
_symmetry.space_group_name_H-M   'P 1'
#
loop_
_entity.id
_entity.type
_entity.pdbx_description
1 polymer ?
#
loop_
_entity_poly.entity_id
_entity_poly.type
_entity_poly.pdbx_seq_one_letter_code
_entity_poly.pdbx_strand_id
1 'polypeptide(L)'
;MACLQVPAVGEKEVPLLFQNGILKPAGEKELLPRPKKWSLPNIMAPGALNIPNSFIFGGPYEDEDGELNKTEDREFRIQAESMKRIVWDMERRCYLDPAAVLILQKRIAECQYWPVEVCRMPVVSSSKGKTSKADKGDEDRQIFSHGVAYVNMVPFLCPGVQRIRGAFRVFTYQDSEVLEKGRTKKQQSILRDLRPQVSLTKERPCTPGISSPLSRAVPSKAQREEKEKSTKEREFNRRTSCAPKIQLSDTALESENTEKFLGLDGQQYAEAGTFLVMEIKLDKALVPKRLREELTKRVKEMIPPRPPLPPRTEGAKKAVEDYHSQVTSIAVAILSEYHDLFGKQLPDQGAIDHQTLEEQKRLLNFELNSSGKYFAFKEQLKYAVVKIVREKYLKTTAFETQEQFQAFLSELYVYLVDQMHVALNQLLHEEAASPAPLTRMTAEQLWLFAHEAEGNKDYKLAALYHQQRIAQDKHNTQYWLDYGAFCLLLEDNTKAQECFREALSLDPHHVRSLLLCGIVAVVLQHYEEAEIFFEDACCLEPSNVVAWTLSGLFYELQNNNIQAEMAFREAKKQLQAQLARERSISEGKRGKKHIAAAYVRSTSPGPEQLLPEGAPDGSASRLPEALEEPALACPAPEEEAPASEAAPEGPPPISGLSQPSCTIFMKAVEFLMKFKAIQFVHMALAHELLAGSSCAYYLALARTYLLKEDLSKCEECLCEAVRIDFMNPDVWALKGHLCYLKRDFAGVKECYERTISFVVDAADMHFVYLRLGSVYLEEKEYGKAKQTYLQACKSSPSCLTWLGVGIACYRLEEMGEAEDALSEANALNNRNAEVWAYLSLICLHVSAQPAPKPQPAGGRQLEAEQCYKYAVKLGLGPSALLQELRAAQQRFGFGNPAL
;
A
#
# COMPACT_ATOMS: atom_id res chain seq x y z
N MET A 1 -36.42 33.20 -5.00
CA MET A 1 -36.31 32.86 -3.57
C MET A 1 -35.75 31.45 -3.49
N ALA A 2 -34.91 31.15 -2.49
CA ALA A 2 -34.44 29.79 -2.24
C ALA A 2 -34.69 29.40 -0.77
N CYS A 3 -35.01 28.13 -0.51
CA CYS A 3 -35.34 27.63 0.83
C CYS A 3 -34.80 26.22 1.09
N LEU A 4 -34.34 25.98 2.33
CA LEU A 4 -33.91 24.67 2.83
C LEU A 4 -34.40 24.48 4.29
N GLN A 5 -34.78 23.27 4.69
CA GLN A 5 -35.09 22.95 6.09
C GLN A 5 -33.90 22.30 6.81
N VAL A 6 -33.62 22.74 8.04
CA VAL A 6 -32.53 22.20 8.88
C VAL A 6 -33.06 21.97 10.30
N PRO A 7 -32.76 20.84 10.96
CA PRO A 7 -33.09 20.65 12.38
C PRO A 7 -32.25 21.61 13.22
N ALA A 8 -32.85 22.38 14.14
CA ALA A 8 -32.11 23.38 14.93
C ALA A 8 -32.21 23.18 16.46
N VAL A 9 -33.41 22.90 16.98
CA VAL A 9 -33.66 22.73 18.41
C VAL A 9 -34.54 21.50 18.63
N GLY A 10 -33.96 20.42 19.18
CA GLY A 10 -34.63 19.11 19.26
C GLY A 10 -35.13 18.63 17.90
N GLU A 11 -36.40 18.22 17.81
CA GLU A 11 -37.03 17.75 16.55
C GLU A 11 -37.59 18.89 15.67
N LYS A 12 -37.48 20.17 16.09
CA LYS A 12 -38.05 21.28 15.32
C LYS A 12 -37.18 21.64 14.11
N GLU A 13 -37.74 21.48 12.92
CA GLU A 13 -37.16 21.93 11.66
C GLU A 13 -37.32 23.45 11.51
N VAL A 14 -36.22 24.15 11.25
CA VAL A 14 -36.19 25.58 10.95
C VAL A 14 -35.90 25.78 9.46
N PRO A 15 -36.74 26.54 8.75
CA PRO A 15 -36.49 26.86 7.36
C PRO A 15 -35.51 28.03 7.22
N LEU A 16 -34.46 27.82 6.43
CA LEU A 16 -33.48 28.82 6.02
C LEU A 16 -33.93 29.43 4.70
N LEU A 17 -34.32 30.71 4.75
CA LEU A 17 -34.91 31.42 3.61
C LEU A 17 -33.97 32.50 3.05
N PHE A 18 -33.79 32.47 1.73
CA PHE A 18 -33.02 33.45 0.94
C PHE A 18 -33.96 34.21 0.00
N GLN A 19 -34.23 35.47 0.34
CA GLN A 19 -35.13 36.36 -0.40
C GLN A 19 -34.33 37.43 -1.18
N ASN A 20 -34.97 38.07 -2.17
CA ASN A 20 -34.43 39.23 -2.88
C ASN A 20 -33.06 39.01 -3.56
N GLY A 21 -32.97 38.03 -4.46
CA GLY A 21 -31.76 37.80 -5.26
C GLY A 21 -31.54 38.94 -6.27
N ILE A 22 -30.27 39.33 -6.47
CA ILE A 22 -29.90 40.43 -7.36
C ILE A 22 -29.71 39.86 -8.77
N LEU A 23 -30.43 40.39 -9.76
CA LEU A 23 -30.24 40.03 -11.17
C LEU A 23 -28.99 40.70 -11.72
N LYS A 24 -28.08 39.91 -12.27
CA LYS A 24 -26.87 40.38 -12.95
C LYS A 24 -27.01 40.23 -14.48
N PRO A 25 -26.65 41.27 -15.26
CA PRO A 25 -26.69 41.21 -16.72
C PRO A 25 -25.60 40.26 -17.27
N ALA A 26 -25.79 39.79 -18.49
CA ALA A 26 -24.83 38.92 -19.17
C ALA A 26 -23.48 39.63 -19.42
N GLY A 27 -22.37 38.89 -19.31
CA GLY A 27 -21.01 39.40 -19.57
C GLY A 27 -20.27 40.01 -18.37
N GLU A 28 -20.93 40.26 -17.24
CA GLU A 28 -20.24 40.75 -16.02
C GLU A 28 -19.50 39.60 -15.31
N LYS A 29 -18.16 39.55 -15.43
CA LYS A 29 -17.31 38.72 -14.58
C LYS A 29 -17.24 39.33 -13.18
N GLU A 30 -17.60 38.56 -12.16
CA GLU A 30 -17.51 38.99 -10.77
C GLU A 30 -16.08 38.95 -10.27
N LEU A 31 -15.64 40.06 -9.66
CA LEU A 31 -14.37 40.11 -8.97
C LEU A 31 -14.47 39.27 -7.69
N LEU A 32 -13.54 38.34 -7.55
CA LEU A 32 -13.34 37.53 -6.36
C LEU A 32 -12.04 37.99 -5.69
N PRO A 33 -11.99 38.10 -4.35
CA PRO A 33 -13.06 37.82 -3.39
C PRO A 33 -14.10 38.95 -3.27
N ARG A 34 -15.36 38.59 -2.98
CA ARG A 34 -16.46 39.56 -2.73
C ARG A 34 -17.09 39.38 -1.34
N PRO A 35 -17.55 40.45 -0.66
CA PRO A 35 -18.03 40.37 0.73
C PRO A 35 -19.40 39.70 0.84
N LYS A 36 -19.58 38.84 1.87
CA LYS A 36 -20.89 38.26 2.23
C LYS A 36 -21.72 39.27 3.02
N LYS A 37 -23.05 39.22 2.85
CA LYS A 37 -24.02 40.14 3.48
C LYS A 37 -24.93 39.42 4.47
N TRP A 38 -25.41 40.15 5.47
CA TRP A 38 -26.47 39.65 6.35
C TRP A 38 -27.80 39.55 5.62
N SER A 39 -28.57 38.50 5.92
CA SER A 39 -29.89 38.23 5.35
C SER A 39 -31.06 38.97 6.05
N LEU A 40 -30.78 40.07 6.77
CA LEU A 40 -31.76 40.78 7.57
C LEU A 40 -32.53 41.81 6.74
N PRO A 41 -33.87 41.90 6.86
CA PRO A 41 -34.61 43.01 6.29
C PRO A 41 -34.36 44.26 7.15
N ASN A 42 -33.83 45.34 6.54
CA ASN A 42 -33.64 46.68 7.11
C ASN A 42 -32.47 46.86 8.11
N ILE A 43 -31.23 46.76 7.62
CA ILE A 43 -30.08 47.33 8.34
C ILE A 43 -29.93 48.80 7.92
N MET A 44 -30.15 49.74 8.86
CA MET A 44 -30.20 51.18 8.61
C MET A 44 -28.84 51.89 8.50
N ALA A 45 -27.72 51.18 8.65
CA ALA A 45 -26.37 51.76 8.58
C ALA A 45 -25.62 51.31 7.30
N PRO A 46 -25.15 52.24 6.44
CA PRO A 46 -24.49 51.94 5.15
C PRO A 46 -23.18 51.13 5.21
N GLY A 47 -22.68 50.76 6.40
CA GLY A 47 -21.51 49.89 6.59
C GLY A 47 -21.78 48.54 7.27
N ALA A 48 -23.00 48.30 7.76
CA ALA A 48 -23.34 47.12 8.56
C ALA A 48 -24.00 45.98 7.76
N LEU A 49 -24.10 46.14 6.43
CA LEU A 49 -24.66 45.13 5.53
C LEU A 49 -23.71 43.96 5.27
N ASN A 50 -22.40 44.22 5.28
CA ASN A 50 -21.37 43.21 5.01
C ASN A 50 -20.92 42.54 6.33
N ILE A 51 -20.64 41.25 6.26
CA ILE A 51 -20.12 40.47 7.36
C ILE A 51 -18.60 40.67 7.45
N PRO A 52 -18.06 41.17 8.58
CA PRO A 52 -16.63 41.36 8.74
C PRO A 52 -15.85 40.05 8.50
N ASN A 53 -14.75 40.12 7.75
CA ASN A 53 -13.86 38.99 7.44
C ASN A 53 -14.54 37.77 6.78
N SER A 54 -15.72 37.95 6.18
CA SER A 54 -16.42 36.87 5.45
C SER A 54 -16.54 37.23 3.96
N PHE A 55 -15.86 36.44 3.13
CA PHE A 55 -15.80 36.65 1.69
C PHE A 55 -16.19 35.38 0.93
N ILE A 56 -16.75 35.57 -0.25
CA ILE A 56 -16.92 34.51 -1.25
C ILE A 56 -15.61 34.46 -2.03
N PHE A 57 -14.86 33.39 -1.83
CA PHE A 57 -13.68 33.05 -2.61
C PHE A 57 -14.11 32.14 -3.76
N GLY A 58 -13.56 32.39 -4.96
CA GLY A 58 -13.62 31.39 -6.03
C GLY A 58 -12.69 30.23 -5.75
N GLY A 59 -12.92 29.13 -6.46
CA GLY A 59 -12.05 27.97 -6.47
C GLY A 59 -12.24 27.20 -7.79
N PRO A 60 -11.34 26.27 -8.12
CA PRO A 60 -11.54 25.36 -9.23
C PRO A 60 -12.84 24.56 -9.00
N TYR A 61 -13.69 24.49 -10.03
CA TYR A 61 -14.98 23.79 -9.91
C TYR A 61 -14.82 22.26 -9.76
N GLU A 62 -13.65 21.72 -10.11
CA GLU A 62 -13.33 20.28 -9.99
C GLU A 62 -13.24 19.81 -8.52
N ASP A 63 -12.99 20.75 -7.60
CA ASP A 63 -12.94 20.49 -6.15
C ASP A 63 -14.31 20.66 -5.47
N GLU A 64 -15.38 20.94 -6.23
CA GLU A 64 -16.72 21.16 -5.70
C GLU A 64 -17.50 19.83 -5.51
N ASP A 65 -18.33 19.76 -4.46
CA ASP A 65 -19.15 18.60 -4.09
C ASP A 65 -20.44 18.45 -4.92
N GLY A 66 -20.62 19.30 -5.95
CA GLY A 66 -21.80 19.33 -6.81
C GLY A 66 -21.72 18.39 -8.01
N GLU A 67 -22.84 18.22 -8.71
CA GLU A 67 -22.95 17.33 -9.90
C GLU A 67 -22.17 17.86 -11.11
N LEU A 68 -21.98 19.18 -11.19
CA LEU A 68 -21.33 19.88 -12.32
C LEU A 68 -19.84 20.16 -12.04
N ASN A 69 -19.09 19.11 -11.70
CA ASN A 69 -17.68 19.21 -11.35
C ASN A 69 -16.75 18.49 -12.34
N LYS A 70 -17.27 17.88 -13.41
CA LYS A 70 -16.47 17.15 -14.38
C LYS A 70 -15.90 18.07 -15.46
N THR A 71 -14.88 17.60 -16.17
CA THR A 71 -14.27 18.33 -17.29
C THR A 71 -15.26 18.58 -18.44
N GLU A 72 -16.22 17.68 -18.64
CA GLU A 72 -17.30 17.83 -19.63
C GLU A 72 -18.25 19.01 -19.31
N ASP A 73 -18.45 19.32 -18.03
CA ASP A 73 -19.33 20.41 -17.60
C ASP A 73 -18.65 21.79 -17.67
N ARG A 74 -17.34 21.85 -17.95
CA ARG A 74 -16.56 23.09 -17.90
C ARG A 74 -17.10 24.16 -18.85
N GLU A 75 -17.30 23.78 -20.11
CA GLU A 75 -17.75 24.70 -21.16
C GLU A 75 -19.15 25.22 -20.84
N PHE A 76 -20.04 24.30 -20.43
CA PHE A 76 -21.38 24.63 -19.99
C PHE A 76 -21.38 25.60 -18.79
N ARG A 77 -20.53 25.38 -17.78
CA ARG A 77 -20.40 26.29 -16.63
C ARG A 77 -19.90 27.67 -17.03
N ILE A 78 -18.87 27.75 -17.88
CA ILE A 78 -18.33 29.03 -18.36
C ILE A 78 -19.42 29.80 -19.14
N GLN A 79 -20.15 29.10 -20.00
CA GLN A 79 -21.23 29.69 -20.78
C GLN A 79 -22.35 30.20 -19.85
N ALA A 80 -22.85 29.37 -18.94
CA ALA A 80 -23.93 29.73 -18.03
C ALA A 80 -23.54 30.84 -17.04
N GLU A 81 -22.30 30.85 -16.54
CA GLU A 81 -21.80 31.93 -15.68
C GLU A 81 -21.67 33.27 -16.43
N SER A 82 -21.52 33.24 -17.76
CA SER A 82 -21.51 34.42 -18.63
C SER A 82 -22.90 34.96 -18.99
N MET A 83 -23.96 34.19 -18.76
CA MET A 83 -25.35 34.58 -19.02
C MET A 83 -25.96 35.38 -17.86
N LYS A 84 -27.23 35.78 -17.99
CA LYS A 84 -27.98 36.44 -16.91
C LYS A 84 -28.09 35.50 -15.72
N ARG A 85 -27.71 35.95 -14.53
CA ARG A 85 -27.72 35.14 -13.30
C ARG A 85 -28.32 35.87 -12.12
N ILE A 86 -28.78 35.11 -11.12
CA ILE A 86 -29.29 35.64 -9.86
C ILE A 86 -28.26 35.35 -8.78
N VAL A 87 -27.90 36.39 -8.02
CA VAL A 87 -26.86 36.29 -6.98
C VAL A 87 -27.46 36.57 -5.61
N TRP A 88 -27.20 35.65 -4.68
CA TRP A 88 -27.47 35.80 -3.26
C TRP A 88 -26.14 35.83 -2.51
N ASP A 89 -25.51 36.99 -2.40
CA ASP A 89 -24.30 37.19 -1.59
C ASP A 89 -24.64 37.24 -0.08
N MET A 90 -25.52 36.34 0.38
CA MET A 90 -26.07 36.35 1.73
C MET A 90 -25.60 35.13 2.53
N GLU A 91 -25.33 35.31 3.82
CA GLU A 91 -25.02 34.23 4.76
C GLU A 91 -26.12 34.13 5.82
N ARG A 92 -26.66 32.92 6.01
CA ARG A 92 -27.60 32.57 7.09
C ARG A 92 -26.90 31.64 8.07
N ARG A 93 -26.95 31.97 9.36
CA ARG A 93 -26.40 31.14 10.44
C ARG A 93 -27.52 30.58 11.29
N CYS A 94 -27.42 29.32 11.67
CA CYS A 94 -28.28 28.67 12.66
C CYS A 94 -27.41 27.95 13.69
N TYR A 95 -27.92 27.85 14.92
CA TYR A 95 -27.28 27.08 15.98
C TYR A 95 -27.92 25.70 16.05
N LEU A 96 -27.08 24.66 16.18
CA LEU A 96 -27.51 23.28 16.35
C LEU A 96 -27.24 22.88 17.80
N ASP A 97 -28.30 22.51 18.53
CA ASP A 97 -28.12 21.91 19.85
C ASP A 97 -27.60 20.45 19.74
N PRO A 98 -27.01 19.85 20.80
CA PRO A 98 -26.45 18.50 20.72
C PRO A 98 -27.45 17.43 20.25
N ALA A 99 -28.73 17.59 20.58
CA ALA A 99 -29.79 16.68 20.11
C ALA A 99 -30.05 16.83 18.61
N ALA A 100 -30.11 18.06 18.09
CA ALA A 100 -30.25 18.35 16.67
C ALA A 100 -29.05 17.85 15.86
N VAL A 101 -27.83 17.83 16.42
CA VAL A 101 -26.66 17.23 15.76
C VAL A 101 -26.86 15.73 15.52
N LEU A 102 -27.36 14.98 16.53
CA LEU A 102 -27.65 13.55 16.38
C LEU A 102 -28.79 13.30 15.37
N ILE A 103 -29.84 14.14 15.41
CA ILE A 103 -30.94 14.08 14.45
C ILE A 103 -30.44 14.40 13.04
N LEU A 104 -29.56 15.40 12.90
CA LEU A 104 -28.94 15.77 11.63
C LEU A 104 -28.12 14.61 11.06
N GLN A 105 -27.27 13.99 11.88
CA GLN A 105 -26.49 12.81 11.47
C GLN A 105 -27.39 11.66 11.01
N LYS A 106 -28.40 11.31 11.82
CA LYS A 106 -29.37 10.25 11.50
C LYS A 106 -30.13 10.54 10.22
N ARG A 107 -30.57 11.79 10.04
CA ARG A 107 -31.30 12.22 8.84
C ARG A 107 -30.43 12.16 7.58
N ILE A 108 -29.16 12.56 7.66
CA ILE A 108 -28.24 12.45 6.51
C ILE A 108 -28.01 10.98 6.15
N ALA A 109 -27.90 10.10 7.15
CA ALA A 109 -27.76 8.66 6.93
C ALA A 109 -29.01 8.02 6.29
N GLU A 110 -30.20 8.48 6.67
CA GLU A 110 -31.48 8.01 6.09
C GLU A 110 -31.79 8.64 4.72
N CYS A 111 -31.39 9.91 4.52
CA CYS A 111 -31.70 10.76 3.37
C CYS A 111 -30.42 11.45 2.87
N GLN A 112 -29.76 10.86 1.88
CA GLN A 112 -28.49 11.35 1.34
C GLN A 112 -28.63 12.71 0.65
N TYR A 113 -29.74 12.91 -0.07
CA TYR A 113 -30.01 14.11 -0.86
C TYR A 113 -31.07 14.98 -0.19
N TRP A 114 -30.76 16.26 -0.03
CA TRP A 114 -31.64 17.23 0.60
C TRP A 114 -32.22 18.18 -0.44
N PRO A 115 -33.56 18.36 -0.49
CA PRO A 115 -34.19 19.25 -1.46
C PRO A 115 -34.03 20.71 -1.05
N VAL A 116 -33.46 21.51 -1.95
CA VAL A 116 -33.42 22.97 -1.88
C VAL A 116 -34.41 23.51 -2.91
N GLU A 117 -35.50 24.12 -2.43
CA GLU A 117 -36.55 24.65 -3.30
C GLU A 117 -36.20 26.07 -3.77
N VAL A 118 -36.40 26.32 -5.06
CA VAL A 118 -36.20 27.63 -5.71
C VAL A 118 -37.49 28.04 -6.40
N CYS A 119 -37.95 29.27 -6.16
CA CYS A 119 -39.15 29.79 -6.83
C CYS A 119 -39.05 31.26 -7.21
N ARG A 120 -39.86 31.67 -8.19
CA ARG A 120 -40.11 33.07 -8.51
C ARG A 120 -41.41 33.53 -7.83
N MET A 121 -41.32 34.62 -7.08
CA MET A 121 -42.48 35.27 -6.47
C MET A 121 -42.69 36.64 -7.13
N PRO A 122 -43.93 37.04 -7.42
CA PRO A 122 -44.21 38.36 -7.97
C PRO A 122 -43.90 39.44 -6.93
N VAL A 123 -43.23 40.51 -7.35
CA VAL A 123 -42.98 41.69 -6.51
C VAL A 123 -44.19 42.61 -6.66
N VAL A 124 -44.99 42.75 -5.60
CA VAL A 124 -46.10 43.70 -5.58
C VAL A 124 -45.53 45.13 -5.54
N SER A 125 -45.59 45.85 -6.65
CA SER A 125 -45.29 47.29 -6.68
C SER A 125 -46.50 48.06 -6.16
N SER A 126 -46.32 48.79 -5.05
CA SER A 126 -47.37 49.66 -4.52
C SER A 126 -47.46 50.94 -5.35
N SER A 127 -48.15 50.91 -6.48
CA SER A 127 -48.61 52.12 -7.14
C SER A 127 -49.88 52.62 -6.42
N LYS A 128 -49.82 53.84 -5.88
CA LYS A 128 -51.00 54.54 -5.35
C LYS A 128 -51.96 54.82 -6.51
N GLY A 129 -53.10 54.13 -6.55
CA GLY A 129 -54.19 54.40 -7.48
C GLY A 129 -55.53 53.94 -6.90
N LYS A 130 -56.51 54.85 -6.87
CA LYS A 130 -57.82 54.70 -6.21
C LYS A 130 -58.76 53.73 -6.95
N THR A 131 -59.46 52.93 -6.15
CA THR A 131 -60.84 52.40 -6.30
C THR A 131 -61.26 51.71 -7.60
N SER A 132 -61.37 50.37 -7.56
CA SER A 132 -62.56 49.63 -8.01
C SER A 132 -62.63 48.28 -7.28
N LYS A 133 -63.81 47.95 -6.74
CA LYS A 133 -64.14 46.66 -6.13
C LYS A 133 -64.53 45.70 -7.25
N ALA A 134 -63.68 44.72 -7.57
CA ALA A 134 -64.02 43.48 -8.24
C ALA A 134 -62.89 42.46 -7.99
N ASP A 135 -63.26 41.24 -7.60
CA ASP A 135 -62.44 40.03 -7.42
C ASP A 135 -60.92 40.21 -7.22
N LYS A 136 -60.51 40.34 -5.96
CA LYS A 136 -59.15 40.02 -5.51
C LYS A 136 -59.22 38.78 -4.63
N GLY A 137 -59.37 37.64 -5.29
CA GLY A 137 -59.67 36.39 -4.63
C GLY A 137 -58.82 35.19 -5.04
N ASP A 138 -57.82 35.30 -5.93
CA ASP A 138 -56.89 34.17 -6.15
C ASP A 138 -55.59 34.49 -6.92
N GLU A 139 -55.46 35.60 -7.65
CA GLU A 139 -54.23 35.86 -8.42
C GLU A 139 -52.99 36.23 -7.59
N ASP A 140 -53.17 36.69 -6.35
CA ASP A 140 -52.05 36.98 -5.42
C ASP A 140 -51.43 35.69 -4.80
N ARG A 141 -51.87 34.50 -5.24
CA ARG A 141 -51.55 33.19 -4.61
C ARG A 141 -50.80 32.21 -5.51
N GLN A 142 -50.26 32.61 -6.66
CA GLN A 142 -49.55 31.67 -7.54
C GLN A 142 -48.02 31.69 -7.32
N ILE A 143 -47.42 30.50 -7.13
CA ILE A 143 -45.96 30.32 -7.16
C ILE A 143 -45.59 30.17 -8.64
N PHE A 144 -44.75 31.04 -9.16
CA PHE A 144 -44.29 30.96 -10.55
C PHE A 144 -42.92 30.30 -10.60
N SER A 145 -42.70 29.46 -11.62
CA SER A 145 -41.44 28.74 -11.87
C SER A 145 -40.87 28.11 -10.58
N HIS A 146 -41.41 26.96 -10.18
CA HIS A 146 -40.99 26.19 -9.00
C HIS A 146 -40.01 25.09 -9.40
N GLY A 147 -38.79 25.16 -8.88
CA GLY A 147 -37.74 24.17 -9.10
C GLY A 147 -37.15 23.65 -7.79
N VAL A 148 -36.42 22.54 -7.89
CA VAL A 148 -35.74 21.89 -6.76
C VAL A 148 -34.32 21.47 -7.17
N ALA A 149 -33.35 21.75 -6.31
CA ALA A 149 -31.99 21.22 -6.42
C ALA A 149 -31.76 20.19 -5.31
N TYR A 150 -31.16 19.05 -5.66
CA TYR A 150 -30.85 17.98 -4.70
C TYR A 150 -29.39 18.10 -4.26
N VAL A 151 -29.19 18.32 -2.96
CA VAL A 151 -27.85 18.55 -2.40
C VAL A 151 -27.42 17.30 -1.64
N ASN A 152 -26.30 16.70 -2.04
CA ASN A 152 -25.74 15.56 -1.32
C ASN A 152 -25.12 16.02 0.01
N MET A 153 -25.70 15.60 1.12
CA MET A 153 -25.25 15.96 2.47
C MET A 153 -24.33 14.92 3.12
N VAL A 154 -24.15 13.75 2.48
CA VAL A 154 -23.31 12.65 2.95
C VAL A 154 -21.87 13.08 3.30
N PRO A 155 -21.21 14.01 2.56
CA PRO A 155 -19.86 14.44 2.91
C PRO A 155 -19.72 14.95 4.36
N PHE A 156 -20.78 15.48 4.99
CA PHE A 156 -20.72 15.91 6.39
C PHE A 156 -20.63 14.76 7.41
N LEU A 157 -21.02 13.53 7.06
CA LEU A 157 -20.84 12.35 7.92
C LEU A 157 -19.40 11.86 7.96
N CYS A 158 -18.51 12.50 7.21
CA CYS A 158 -17.14 12.06 7.04
C CYS A 158 -16.27 12.73 8.09
N PRO A 159 -15.34 12.00 8.73
CA PRO A 159 -14.53 12.55 9.82
C PRO A 159 -13.79 13.83 9.40
N GLY A 160 -14.07 14.95 10.09
CA GLY A 160 -13.40 16.23 9.90
C GLY A 160 -13.96 17.15 8.81
N VAL A 161 -14.97 16.73 8.02
CA VAL A 161 -15.56 17.58 6.99
C VAL A 161 -16.44 18.67 7.63
N GLN A 162 -16.16 19.92 7.27
CA GLN A 162 -16.84 21.11 7.81
C GLN A 162 -17.54 21.96 6.75
N ARG A 163 -17.31 21.69 5.46
CA ARG A 163 -17.79 22.53 4.37
C ARG A 163 -18.21 21.65 3.20
N ILE A 164 -19.36 21.96 2.63
CA ILE A 164 -19.80 21.46 1.33
C ILE A 164 -20.02 22.67 0.42
N ARG A 165 -19.44 22.67 -0.78
CA ARG A 165 -19.67 23.71 -1.79
C ARG A 165 -19.82 23.05 -3.14
N GLY A 166 -20.95 23.29 -3.81
CA GLY A 166 -21.28 22.62 -5.05
C GLY A 166 -22.15 23.45 -5.98
N ALA A 167 -22.05 23.15 -7.28
CA ALA A 167 -23.02 23.51 -8.30
C ALA A 167 -23.99 22.33 -8.53
N PHE A 168 -25.27 22.56 -8.25
CA PHE A 168 -26.33 21.54 -8.27
C PHE A 168 -27.35 21.87 -9.36
N ARG A 169 -27.72 20.91 -10.21
CA ARG A 169 -28.74 21.13 -11.24
C ARG A 169 -30.11 21.39 -10.61
N VAL A 170 -30.88 22.29 -11.20
CA VAL A 170 -32.24 22.62 -10.77
C VAL A 170 -33.23 21.90 -11.66
N PHE A 171 -34.02 21.01 -11.06
CA PHE A 171 -35.07 20.26 -11.72
C PHE A 171 -36.44 20.90 -11.50
N THR A 172 -37.43 20.47 -12.27
CA THR A 172 -38.82 20.86 -12.05
C THR A 172 -39.31 20.29 -10.73
N TYR A 173 -40.03 21.09 -9.94
CA TYR A 173 -40.57 20.59 -8.67
C TYR A 173 -41.73 19.62 -8.94
N GLN A 174 -41.61 18.39 -8.44
CA GLN A 174 -42.67 17.39 -8.44
C GLN A 174 -42.81 16.79 -7.04
N ASP A 175 -44.03 16.79 -6.50
CA ASP A 175 -44.28 16.31 -5.12
C ASP A 175 -43.90 14.83 -4.95
N SER A 176 -44.11 13.98 -5.97
CA SER A 176 -43.73 12.56 -5.97
C SER A 176 -42.22 12.33 -5.93
N GLU A 177 -41.46 13.09 -6.73
CA GLU A 177 -40.01 12.91 -6.86
C GLU A 177 -39.26 13.43 -5.61
N VAL A 178 -39.74 14.52 -5.01
CA VAL A 178 -39.18 15.06 -3.76
C VAL A 178 -39.44 14.11 -2.58
N LEU A 179 -40.60 13.44 -2.55
CA LEU A 179 -40.92 12.40 -1.56
C LEU A 179 -40.04 11.15 -1.74
N GLU A 180 -39.85 10.70 -2.98
CA GLU A 180 -39.07 9.50 -3.30
C GLU A 180 -37.56 9.72 -3.05
N LYS A 181 -37.01 10.82 -3.54
CA LYS A 181 -35.57 11.15 -3.42
C LYS A 181 -35.20 11.78 -2.07
N GLY A 182 -36.10 12.56 -1.47
CA GLY A 182 -35.86 13.28 -0.22
C GLY A 182 -36.30 12.55 1.06
N ARG A 183 -37.10 11.47 0.94
CA ARG A 183 -37.69 10.69 2.07
C ARG A 183 -38.25 11.56 3.20
N THR A 184 -38.73 12.76 2.88
CA THR A 184 -39.28 13.70 3.86
C THR A 184 -40.66 13.23 4.32
N LYS A 185 -40.88 13.12 5.64
CA LYS A 185 -42.18 12.69 6.22
C LYS A 185 -43.36 13.66 5.95
N LYS A 186 -43.14 14.79 5.28
CA LYS A 186 -44.15 15.80 4.97
C LYS A 186 -44.47 15.79 3.47
N GLN A 187 -45.77 15.73 3.15
CA GLN A 187 -46.33 15.68 1.79
C GLN A 187 -46.45 17.06 1.10
N GLN A 188 -45.85 18.13 1.65
CA GLN A 188 -46.11 19.51 1.18
C GLN A 188 -44.81 20.33 1.04
N SER A 189 -44.74 21.14 -0.04
CA SER A 189 -43.65 22.08 -0.32
C SER A 189 -43.41 23.04 0.85
N ILE A 190 -42.12 23.21 1.20
CA ILE A 190 -41.67 24.10 2.27
C ILE A 190 -42.12 25.55 2.00
N LEU A 191 -42.11 25.95 0.74
CA LEU A 191 -42.50 27.28 0.29
C LEU A 191 -44.02 27.49 0.31
N ARG A 192 -44.82 26.43 0.16
CA ARG A 192 -46.29 26.49 0.32
C ARG A 192 -46.67 26.67 1.80
N ASP A 193 -45.95 26.03 2.72
CA ASP A 193 -46.21 26.09 4.17
C ASP A 193 -45.74 27.40 4.86
N LEU A 194 -44.68 28.04 4.36
CA LEU A 194 -44.10 29.26 4.96
C LEU A 194 -44.80 30.56 4.58
N ARG A 195 -45.77 30.50 3.67
CA ARG A 195 -46.52 31.66 3.17
C ARG A 195 -47.15 32.56 4.25
N PRO A 196 -47.75 32.03 5.34
CA PRO A 196 -48.34 32.89 6.37
C PRO A 196 -47.32 33.77 7.09
N GLN A 197 -46.04 33.38 7.14
CA GLN A 197 -44.99 34.09 7.89
C GLN A 197 -44.26 35.15 7.06
N VAL A 198 -44.20 34.97 5.74
CA VAL A 198 -43.55 35.91 4.80
C VAL A 198 -44.40 37.17 4.58
N SER A 199 -45.73 37.08 4.71
CA SER A 199 -46.65 38.22 4.63
C SER A 199 -46.74 39.03 5.93
N LEU A 200 -46.40 38.45 7.09
CA LEU A 200 -46.45 39.09 8.41
C LEU A 200 -45.19 39.87 8.79
N THR A 201 -44.10 39.80 8.01
CA THR A 201 -42.84 40.50 8.34
C THR A 201 -42.85 42.00 8.00
N LYS A 202 -43.98 42.53 7.53
CA LYS A 202 -44.26 43.97 7.50
C LYS A 202 -45.18 44.35 8.66
N GLU A 203 -44.65 44.38 9.89
CA GLU A 203 -44.89 45.44 10.90
C GLU A 203 -44.37 45.06 12.30
N ARG A 204 -43.41 45.87 12.77
CA ARG A 204 -42.89 46.12 14.14
C ARG A 204 -41.92 45.14 14.84
N PRO A 205 -40.91 45.69 15.56
CA PRO A 205 -39.83 44.94 16.20
C PRO A 205 -40.15 44.62 17.67
N CYS A 206 -39.70 43.47 18.19
CA CYS A 206 -39.60 43.23 19.62
C CYS A 206 -38.29 42.52 19.98
N THR A 207 -37.52 43.18 20.83
CA THR A 207 -36.41 42.67 21.63
C THR A 207 -36.88 41.60 22.65
N PRO A 208 -35.97 40.76 23.16
CA PRO A 208 -36.32 39.63 24.01
C PRO A 208 -36.55 40.07 25.46
N GLY A 209 -37.64 39.59 26.08
CA GLY A 209 -37.98 39.88 27.47
C GLY A 209 -38.77 38.73 28.08
N ILE A 210 -38.25 38.23 29.20
CA ILE A 210 -38.70 37.11 30.02
C ILE A 210 -40.09 37.37 30.62
N SER A 211 -40.98 36.36 30.60
CA SER A 211 -41.81 35.88 31.74
C SER A 211 -43.09 35.14 31.29
N SER A 212 -43.39 34.06 32.02
CA SER A 212 -44.62 33.26 31.98
C SER A 212 -45.51 33.61 33.21
N PRO A 213 -46.63 32.92 33.47
CA PRO A 213 -47.98 33.22 32.98
C PRO A 213 -48.98 33.49 34.15
N LEU A 214 -50.26 33.75 33.85
CA LEU A 214 -51.52 33.59 34.63
C LEU A 214 -52.54 34.59 34.02
N SER A 215 -53.84 34.36 33.82
CA SER A 215 -54.83 33.55 34.54
C SER A 215 -56.12 33.33 33.71
N ARG A 216 -56.62 32.09 33.71
CA ARG A 216 -57.97 31.63 34.10
C ARG A 216 -59.24 32.40 33.64
N ALA A 217 -60.11 31.72 32.88
CA ALA A 217 -61.57 31.68 33.11
C ALA A 217 -62.22 30.47 32.38
N VAL A 218 -63.18 29.84 33.07
CA VAL A 218 -64.04 28.64 32.80
C VAL A 218 -65.51 29.19 32.80
N PRO A 219 -66.61 28.62 32.22
CA PRO A 219 -67.09 27.21 32.23
C PRO A 219 -67.82 26.78 30.90
N SER A 220 -68.50 25.62 30.68
CA SER A 220 -69.30 24.71 31.52
C SER A 220 -69.65 23.36 30.83
N LYS A 221 -69.58 22.30 31.66
CA LYS A 221 -70.25 20.95 31.74
C LYS A 221 -71.35 20.48 30.76
N ALA A 222 -71.25 19.19 30.39
CA ALA A 222 -72.28 18.11 30.52
C ALA A 222 -71.57 16.71 30.38
N GLN A 223 -71.33 15.94 31.46
CA GLN A 223 -71.98 14.66 31.88
C GLN A 223 -72.29 13.66 30.73
N ARG A 224 -71.89 12.38 30.75
CA ARG A 224 -72.17 11.31 31.74
C ARG A 224 -71.37 10.00 31.46
N GLU A 225 -70.98 9.29 32.54
CA GLU A 225 -70.92 7.81 32.84
C GLU A 225 -70.71 6.75 31.72
N GLU A 226 -70.20 5.52 31.90
CA GLU A 226 -69.32 4.75 32.81
C GLU A 226 -69.33 3.27 32.27
N LYS A 227 -68.22 2.49 32.34
CA LYS A 227 -68.11 0.99 32.31
C LYS A 227 -68.63 0.20 31.06
N GLU A 228 -68.24 -1.03 30.70
CA GLU A 228 -67.39 -2.13 31.20
C GLU A 228 -67.07 -3.14 30.05
N LYS A 229 -65.98 -3.91 30.22
CA LYS A 229 -65.55 -5.21 29.64
C LYS A 229 -66.52 -6.02 28.74
N SER A 230 -66.00 -6.64 27.67
CA SER A 230 -65.58 -8.08 27.66
C SER A 230 -65.42 -8.67 26.26
N THR A 231 -64.50 -9.63 26.20
CA THR A 231 -64.01 -10.49 25.11
C THR A 231 -64.93 -11.69 24.83
N LYS A 232 -65.09 -12.12 23.56
CA LYS A 232 -64.62 -13.43 23.01
C LYS A 232 -65.32 -13.90 21.71
N GLU A 233 -64.46 -14.38 20.79
CA GLU A 233 -64.53 -15.61 19.95
C GLU A 233 -65.68 -15.80 18.93
N ARG A 234 -65.33 -15.84 17.63
CA ARG A 234 -65.32 -17.00 16.68
C ARG A 234 -66.74 -17.50 16.32
N GLU A 235 -67.17 -17.73 15.09
CA GLU A 235 -66.59 -18.32 13.85
C GLU A 235 -67.79 -18.29 12.84
N PHE A 236 -67.70 -18.23 11.49
CA PHE A 236 -67.36 -19.34 10.58
C PHE A 236 -67.69 -18.92 9.11
N ASN A 237 -66.91 -19.46 8.14
CA ASN A 237 -67.22 -19.68 6.70
C ASN A 237 -67.37 -18.47 5.74
N ARG A 238 -66.76 -18.42 4.54
CA ARG A 238 -66.35 -19.44 3.54
C ARG A 238 -65.30 -18.86 2.57
N ARG A 239 -64.41 -19.72 2.06
CA ARG A 239 -63.52 -19.50 0.88
C ARG A 239 -64.35 -19.22 -0.39
N THR A 240 -63.87 -18.34 -1.29
CA THR A 240 -63.26 -18.65 -2.62
C THR A 240 -63.17 -17.42 -3.55
N SER A 241 -61.96 -17.19 -4.09
CA SER A 241 -61.55 -16.74 -5.45
C SER A 241 -62.31 -15.70 -6.31
N CYS A 242 -61.47 -14.81 -6.89
CA CYS A 242 -61.44 -14.24 -8.26
C CYS A 242 -62.17 -12.92 -8.62
N ALA A 243 -61.34 -11.94 -9.05
CA ALA A 243 -61.45 -10.87 -10.07
C ALA A 243 -62.80 -10.23 -10.46
N PRO A 244 -62.81 -8.92 -10.80
CA PRO A 244 -62.77 -8.48 -12.21
C PRO A 244 -61.90 -7.22 -12.42
N LYS A 245 -61.15 -7.02 -13.53
CA LYS A 245 -61.47 -6.71 -14.95
C LYS A 245 -62.12 -5.33 -15.22
N ILE A 246 -61.38 -4.57 -16.02
CA ILE A 246 -61.64 -3.29 -16.71
C ILE A 246 -62.81 -3.42 -17.69
N GLN A 247 -63.64 -2.37 -17.80
CA GLN A 247 -64.43 -2.08 -18.99
C GLN A 247 -64.34 -0.58 -19.32
N LEU A 248 -63.95 -0.33 -20.58
CA LEU A 248 -63.95 0.94 -21.29
C LEU A 248 -65.37 1.29 -21.73
N SER A 249 -65.73 2.58 -21.68
CA SER A 249 -66.71 3.16 -22.58
C SER A 249 -66.33 4.61 -22.90
N ASP A 250 -65.97 4.84 -24.16
CA ASP A 250 -65.84 6.14 -24.81
C ASP A 250 -67.22 6.79 -24.98
N THR A 251 -67.37 8.04 -24.56
CA THR A 251 -68.04 9.09 -25.36
C THR A 251 -67.63 10.47 -24.83
N ALA A 252 -67.06 11.28 -25.72
CA ALA A 252 -66.58 12.62 -25.47
C ALA A 252 -67.72 13.62 -25.14
N LEU A 253 -67.45 14.57 -24.23
CA LEU A 253 -67.43 16.02 -24.47
C LEU A 253 -67.29 16.79 -23.14
N GLU A 254 -66.16 17.49 -23.03
CA GLU A 254 -65.95 18.81 -22.42
C GLU A 254 -66.46 19.11 -21.00
N SER A 255 -65.53 19.13 -20.03
CA SER A 255 -65.21 20.35 -19.25
C SER A 255 -63.87 20.18 -18.54
N GLU A 256 -62.79 20.43 -19.28
CA GLU A 256 -61.51 20.84 -18.70
C GLU A 256 -61.66 22.27 -18.14
N ASN A 257 -60.96 22.60 -17.04
CA ASN A 257 -60.20 23.85 -16.85
C ASN A 257 -60.02 24.31 -15.38
N THR A 258 -59.50 23.47 -14.47
CA THR A 258 -58.92 24.03 -13.22
C THR A 258 -57.70 23.31 -12.63
N GLU A 259 -57.14 22.27 -13.27
CA GLU A 259 -55.96 21.56 -12.71
C GLU A 259 -54.69 21.54 -13.60
N LYS A 260 -54.69 22.20 -14.77
CA LYS A 260 -53.56 22.13 -15.72
C LYS A 260 -52.49 23.24 -15.64
N PHE A 261 -52.61 24.24 -14.76
CA PHE A 261 -51.73 25.42 -14.82
C PHE A 261 -50.45 25.39 -13.95
N LEU A 262 -50.17 24.32 -13.20
CA LEU A 262 -49.01 24.25 -12.29
C LEU A 262 -47.77 23.53 -12.87
N GLY A 263 -47.89 22.86 -14.03
CA GLY A 263 -46.81 22.01 -14.58
C GLY A 263 -45.85 22.69 -15.58
N LEU A 264 -46.30 23.72 -16.30
CA LEU A 264 -45.55 24.26 -17.46
C LEU A 264 -44.46 25.29 -17.09
N ASP A 265 -44.62 26.03 -15.99
CA ASP A 265 -43.67 27.09 -15.62
C ASP A 265 -42.37 26.57 -14.97
N GLY A 266 -42.39 25.37 -14.38
CA GLY A 266 -41.21 24.75 -13.77
C GLY A 266 -40.23 24.17 -14.79
N GLN A 267 -40.75 23.68 -15.93
CA GLN A 267 -39.98 23.12 -17.06
C GLN A 267 -38.90 24.07 -17.58
N GLN A 268 -39.13 25.37 -17.43
CA GLN A 268 -38.19 26.42 -17.80
C GLN A 268 -36.81 26.25 -17.15
N TYR A 269 -36.71 25.74 -15.90
CA TYR A 269 -35.40 25.53 -15.27
C TYR A 269 -34.64 24.35 -15.89
N ALA A 270 -35.36 23.28 -16.21
CA ALA A 270 -34.77 22.07 -16.80
C ALA A 270 -34.37 22.32 -18.26
N GLU A 271 -35.22 22.97 -19.05
CA GLU A 271 -34.96 23.34 -20.45
C GLU A 271 -33.81 24.35 -20.57
N ALA A 272 -33.70 25.30 -19.63
CA ALA A 272 -32.61 26.27 -19.61
C ALA A 272 -31.30 25.72 -19.03
N GLY A 273 -31.27 24.49 -18.52
CA GLY A 273 -30.09 23.94 -17.83
C GLY A 273 -29.69 24.79 -16.61
N THR A 274 -30.65 25.17 -15.77
CA THR A 274 -30.33 26.03 -14.61
C THR A 274 -29.59 25.23 -13.53
N PHE A 275 -28.59 25.85 -12.88
CA PHE A 275 -27.94 25.29 -11.70
C PHE A 275 -27.85 26.30 -10.56
N LEU A 276 -27.76 25.78 -9.33
CA LEU A 276 -27.63 26.50 -8.09
C LEU A 276 -26.23 26.27 -7.51
N VAL A 277 -25.47 27.33 -7.28
CA VAL A 277 -24.23 27.25 -6.50
C VAL A 277 -24.55 27.57 -5.04
N MET A 278 -24.25 26.63 -4.15
CA MET A 278 -24.50 26.78 -2.72
C MET A 278 -23.30 26.33 -1.88
N GLU A 279 -23.11 26.97 -0.73
CA GLU A 279 -22.10 26.63 0.26
C GLU A 279 -22.77 26.43 1.62
N ILE A 280 -22.56 25.27 2.23
CA ILE A 280 -22.94 24.97 3.62
C ILE A 280 -21.66 24.80 4.43
N LYS A 281 -21.56 25.51 5.56
CA LYS A 281 -20.40 25.44 6.47
C LYS A 281 -20.86 25.19 7.90
N LEU A 282 -20.19 24.25 8.56
CA LEU A 282 -20.31 23.95 9.98
C LEU A 282 -19.10 24.52 10.72
N ASP A 283 -19.32 25.02 11.93
CA ASP A 283 -18.24 25.48 12.81
C ASP A 283 -17.44 24.32 13.39
N LYS A 284 -18.12 23.20 13.67
CA LYS A 284 -17.54 21.92 14.10
C LYS A 284 -18.00 20.82 13.16
N ALA A 285 -17.11 19.91 12.78
CA ALA A 285 -17.46 18.76 11.96
C ALA A 285 -18.50 17.89 12.69
N LEU A 286 -19.49 17.34 11.97
CA LEU A 286 -20.48 16.45 12.59
C LEU A 286 -19.81 15.21 13.17
N VAL A 287 -18.83 14.66 12.45
CA VAL A 287 -17.99 13.57 12.93
C VAL A 287 -16.59 14.15 13.17
N PRO A 288 -16.12 14.21 14.43
CA PRO A 288 -14.78 14.71 14.71
C PRO A 288 -13.74 13.76 14.11
N LYS A 289 -12.70 14.32 13.50
CA LYS A 289 -11.55 13.53 13.05
C LYS A 289 -10.71 13.12 14.26
N ARG A 290 -10.28 11.86 14.33
CA ARG A 290 -9.34 11.41 15.36
C ARG A 290 -8.02 12.19 15.21
N LEU A 291 -7.49 12.67 16.32
CA LEU A 291 -6.22 13.41 16.32
C LEU A 291 -5.07 12.44 16.10
N ARG A 292 -4.05 12.86 15.35
CA ARG A 292 -2.84 12.04 15.12
C ARG A 292 -2.14 11.66 16.42
N GLU A 293 -2.11 12.57 17.40
CA GLU A 293 -1.54 12.31 18.73
C GLU A 293 -2.27 11.18 19.46
N GLU A 294 -3.59 11.08 19.28
CA GLU A 294 -4.39 9.99 19.85
C GLU A 294 -4.09 8.67 19.12
N LEU A 295 -4.04 8.69 17.79
CA LEU A 295 -3.74 7.50 16.98
C LEU A 295 -2.35 6.94 17.29
N THR A 296 -1.32 7.80 17.26
CA THR A 296 0.05 7.41 17.60
C THR A 296 0.18 6.88 19.02
N LYS A 297 -0.56 7.45 19.98
CA LYS A 297 -0.62 6.92 21.35
C LYS A 297 -1.24 5.52 21.38
N ARG A 298 -2.37 5.30 20.70
CA ARG A 298 -3.02 3.97 20.63
C ARG A 298 -2.15 2.94 19.92
N VAL A 299 -1.52 3.29 18.80
CA VAL A 299 -0.58 2.41 18.10
C VAL A 299 0.58 2.02 19.02
N LYS A 300 1.10 2.97 19.79
CA LYS A 300 2.16 2.71 20.79
C LYS A 300 1.70 1.85 21.97
N GLU A 301 0.44 1.98 22.38
CA GLU A 301 -0.18 1.10 23.40
C GLU A 301 -0.37 -0.33 22.86
N MET A 302 -0.73 -0.48 21.57
CA MET A 302 -0.88 -1.79 20.91
C MET A 302 0.47 -2.47 20.64
N ILE A 303 1.51 -1.69 20.34
CA ILE A 303 2.85 -2.18 20.00
C ILE A 303 3.87 -1.49 20.92
N PRO A 304 4.01 -1.97 22.17
CA PRO A 304 5.03 -1.44 23.06
C PRO A 304 6.42 -1.81 22.52
N PRO A 305 7.41 -0.91 22.60
CA PRO A 305 8.77 -1.25 22.22
C PRO A 305 9.25 -2.40 23.09
N ARG A 306 9.81 -3.44 22.45
CA ARG A 306 10.33 -4.59 23.18
C ARG A 306 11.39 -4.10 24.18
N PRO A 307 11.29 -4.46 25.47
CA PRO A 307 12.32 -4.08 26.42
C PRO A 307 13.67 -4.61 25.92
N PRO A 308 14.74 -3.80 25.94
CA PRO A 308 16.04 -4.25 25.50
C PRO A 308 16.39 -5.50 26.31
N LEU A 309 16.77 -6.57 25.60
CA LEU A 309 17.27 -7.76 26.27
C LEU A 309 18.37 -7.29 27.23
N PRO A 310 18.37 -7.76 28.49
CA PRO A 310 19.39 -7.36 29.45
C PRO A 310 20.74 -7.58 28.78
N PRO A 311 21.58 -6.54 28.70
CA PRO A 311 22.87 -6.68 28.05
C PRO A 311 23.58 -7.84 28.73
N ARG A 312 24.18 -8.75 27.94
CA ARG A 312 25.20 -9.65 28.49
C ARG A 312 26.17 -8.73 29.22
N THR A 313 26.17 -8.77 30.55
CA THR A 313 26.97 -7.89 31.38
C THR A 313 28.39 -7.94 30.85
N GLU A 314 28.98 -6.79 30.58
CA GLU A 314 30.38 -6.68 30.17
C GLU A 314 31.30 -7.47 31.13
N GLY A 315 30.89 -7.54 32.40
CA GLY A 315 31.46 -8.41 33.44
C GLY A 315 31.43 -9.91 33.14
N ALA A 316 30.40 -10.45 32.49
CA ALA A 316 30.33 -11.86 32.11
C ALA A 316 31.35 -12.21 31.02
N LYS A 317 31.54 -11.32 30.02
CA LYS A 317 32.59 -11.50 29.00
C LYS A 317 33.97 -11.46 29.62
N LYS A 318 34.23 -10.44 30.44
CA LYS A 318 35.50 -10.28 31.17
C LYS A 318 35.79 -11.47 32.09
N ALA A 319 34.78 -12.04 32.74
CA ALA A 319 34.94 -13.23 33.57
C ALA A 319 35.35 -14.48 32.77
N VAL A 320 34.86 -14.61 31.53
CA VAL A 320 35.24 -15.70 30.63
C VAL A 320 36.66 -15.49 30.08
N GLU A 321 37.02 -14.26 29.71
CA GLU A 321 38.39 -13.91 29.29
C GLU A 321 39.42 -14.14 30.40
N ASP A 322 39.08 -13.78 31.65
CA ASP A 322 39.92 -14.07 32.82
C ASP A 322 40.09 -15.58 33.01
N TYR A 323 39.01 -16.37 32.83
CA TYR A 323 39.08 -17.83 32.90
C TYR A 323 39.96 -18.43 31.78
N HIS A 324 39.82 -17.96 30.55
CA HIS A 324 40.69 -18.36 29.43
C HIS A 324 42.16 -18.05 29.76
N SER A 325 42.45 -16.85 30.27
CA SER A 325 43.81 -16.46 30.66
C SER A 325 44.41 -17.38 31.73
N GLN A 326 43.63 -17.78 32.73
CA GLN A 326 44.07 -18.73 33.76
C GLN A 326 44.30 -20.13 33.20
N VAL A 327 43.39 -20.64 32.35
CA VAL A 327 43.55 -21.95 31.68
C VAL A 327 44.82 -21.97 30.84
N THR A 328 45.05 -20.94 30.04
CA THR A 328 46.25 -20.78 29.21
C THR A 328 47.51 -20.76 30.08
N SER A 329 47.53 -19.97 31.16
CA SER A 329 48.66 -19.93 32.09
C SER A 329 48.97 -21.29 32.72
N ILE A 330 47.93 -22.04 33.11
CA ILE A 330 48.08 -23.37 33.71
C ILE A 330 48.56 -24.37 32.65
N ALA A 331 48.04 -24.30 31.42
CA ALA A 331 48.46 -25.16 30.32
C ALA A 331 49.95 -24.95 29.98
N VAL A 332 50.41 -23.69 29.89
CA VAL A 332 51.84 -23.37 29.69
C VAL A 332 52.69 -23.93 30.84
N ALA A 333 52.25 -23.76 32.10
CA ALA A 333 52.98 -24.27 33.24
C ALA A 333 53.09 -25.81 33.19
N ILE A 334 51.99 -26.51 32.91
CA ILE A 334 51.99 -27.99 32.78
C ILE A 334 52.88 -28.43 31.62
N LEU A 335 52.86 -27.73 30.48
CA LEU A 335 53.73 -28.01 29.34
C LEU A 335 55.22 -27.82 29.70
N SER A 336 55.56 -26.79 30.47
CA SER A 336 56.94 -26.57 30.92
C SER A 336 57.43 -27.68 31.85
N GLU A 337 56.61 -28.13 32.82
CA GLU A 337 56.95 -29.27 33.69
C GLU A 337 57.10 -30.57 32.90
N TYR A 338 56.22 -30.77 31.92
CA TYR A 338 56.31 -31.92 31.03
C TYR A 338 57.61 -31.89 30.21
N HIS A 339 58.01 -30.73 29.70
CA HIS A 339 59.27 -30.57 28.98
C HIS A 339 60.49 -30.77 29.88
N ASP A 340 60.46 -30.30 31.13
CA ASP A 340 61.55 -30.51 32.08
C ASP A 340 61.76 -31.99 32.45
N LEU A 341 60.66 -32.74 32.61
CA LEU A 341 60.68 -34.16 32.98
C LEU A 341 61.00 -35.08 31.80
N PHE A 342 60.47 -34.78 30.61
CA PHE A 342 60.49 -35.71 29.47
C PHE A 342 61.11 -35.13 28.19
N GLY A 343 61.40 -33.82 28.12
CA GLY A 343 61.87 -33.13 26.93
C GLY A 343 63.25 -33.58 26.43
N LYS A 344 64.05 -34.25 27.27
CA LYS A 344 65.35 -34.82 26.89
C LYS A 344 65.28 -36.23 26.27
N GLN A 345 64.09 -36.85 26.22
CA GLN A 345 63.89 -38.24 25.79
C GLN A 345 63.17 -38.40 24.44
N LEU A 346 62.96 -37.32 23.67
CA LEU A 346 62.28 -37.40 22.37
C LEU A 346 63.11 -38.24 21.37
N PRO A 347 62.64 -39.42 20.92
CA PRO A 347 63.27 -40.15 19.84
C PRO A 347 62.97 -39.45 18.51
N ASP A 348 63.97 -39.35 17.64
CA ASP A 348 63.76 -38.98 16.24
C ASP A 348 62.79 -39.99 15.59
N GLN A 349 61.59 -39.50 15.25
CA GLN A 349 60.64 -40.10 14.30
C GLN A 349 60.15 -41.54 14.59
N GLY A 350 59.57 -41.78 15.77
CA GLY A 350 58.74 -42.97 16.04
C GLY A 350 57.50 -42.64 16.85
N ALA A 351 56.34 -43.22 16.51
CA ALA A 351 55.10 -43.06 17.27
C ALA A 351 55.31 -43.53 18.72
N ILE A 352 55.04 -42.64 19.68
CA ILE A 352 55.13 -42.94 21.11
C ILE A 352 54.04 -43.96 21.47
N ASP A 353 54.43 -45.06 22.12
CA ASP A 353 53.51 -46.14 22.46
C ASP A 353 52.48 -45.69 23.52
N HIS A 354 51.22 -46.12 23.41
CA HIS A 354 50.13 -45.63 24.29
C HIS A 354 50.40 -45.94 25.77
N GLN A 355 51.09 -47.05 26.06
CA GLN A 355 51.50 -47.42 27.41
C GLN A 355 52.53 -46.44 27.98
N THR A 356 53.49 -46.00 27.17
CA THR A 356 54.50 -45.02 27.59
C THR A 356 53.90 -43.64 27.86
N LEU A 357 52.88 -43.21 27.09
CA LEU A 357 52.13 -41.98 27.36
C LEU A 357 51.35 -42.04 28.68
N GLU A 358 50.72 -43.17 28.99
CA GLU A 358 50.02 -43.35 30.26
C GLU A 358 50.97 -43.33 31.47
N GLU A 359 52.14 -43.93 31.34
CA GLU A 359 53.18 -43.91 32.37
C GLU A 359 53.73 -42.49 32.58
N GLN A 360 54.06 -41.77 31.51
CA GLN A 360 54.47 -40.36 31.57
C GLN A 360 53.38 -39.49 32.22
N LYS A 361 52.10 -39.71 31.88
CA LYS A 361 50.97 -39.02 32.50
C LYS A 361 50.87 -39.33 34.00
N ARG A 362 51.08 -40.58 34.42
CA ARG A 362 51.06 -40.95 35.86
C ARG A 362 52.19 -40.27 36.62
N LEU A 363 53.40 -40.26 36.06
CA LEU A 363 54.57 -39.61 36.66
C LEU A 363 54.39 -38.09 36.76
N LEU A 364 53.90 -37.45 35.70
CA LEU A 364 53.57 -36.02 35.72
C LEU A 364 52.52 -35.70 36.79
N ASN A 365 51.44 -36.49 36.87
CA ASN A 365 50.42 -36.29 37.90
C ASN A 365 50.96 -36.50 39.31
N PHE A 366 51.86 -37.46 39.51
CA PHE A 366 52.52 -37.66 40.80
C PHE A 366 53.35 -36.44 41.19
N GLU A 367 54.16 -35.91 40.27
CA GLU A 367 55.03 -34.76 40.52
C GLU A 367 54.24 -33.47 40.76
N LEU A 368 53.16 -33.25 40.01
CA LEU A 368 52.27 -32.11 40.23
C LEU A 368 51.58 -32.15 41.60
N ASN A 369 51.28 -33.35 42.11
CA ASN A 369 50.66 -33.54 43.42
C ASN A 369 51.68 -33.46 44.58
N SER A 370 52.87 -34.04 44.42
CA SER A 370 53.93 -34.03 45.45
C SER A 370 54.53 -32.63 45.63
N SER A 371 54.67 -31.86 44.55
CA SER A 371 55.19 -30.49 44.54
C SER A 371 54.17 -29.44 45.02
N GLY A 372 52.89 -29.81 45.16
CA GLY A 372 51.81 -28.90 45.51
C GLY A 372 51.33 -27.98 44.37
N LYS A 373 51.93 -28.06 43.18
CA LYS A 373 51.55 -27.25 42.00
C LYS A 373 50.10 -27.53 41.55
N TYR A 374 49.65 -28.79 41.64
CA TYR A 374 48.27 -29.16 41.34
C TYR A 374 47.25 -28.41 42.21
N PHE A 375 47.56 -28.25 43.50
CA PHE A 375 46.70 -27.51 44.43
C PHE A 375 46.67 -26.02 44.08
N ALA A 376 47.82 -25.43 43.72
CA ALA A 376 47.90 -24.04 43.28
C ALA A 376 47.05 -23.77 42.03
N PHE A 377 47.11 -24.65 41.02
CA PHE A 377 46.29 -24.53 39.81
C PHE A 377 44.79 -24.62 40.10
N LYS A 378 44.40 -25.55 40.99
CA LYS A 378 43.00 -25.68 41.43
C LYS A 378 42.49 -24.42 42.12
N GLU A 379 43.33 -23.78 42.94
CA GLU A 379 42.96 -22.55 43.64
C GLU A 379 42.87 -21.34 42.69
N GLN A 380 43.75 -21.24 41.69
CA GLN A 380 43.67 -20.22 40.62
C GLN A 380 42.36 -20.33 39.82
N LEU A 381 42.00 -21.53 39.37
CA LEU A 381 40.76 -21.77 38.63
C LEU A 381 39.51 -21.48 39.47
N LYS A 382 39.55 -21.76 40.77
CA LYS A 382 38.41 -21.53 41.68
C LYS A 382 37.93 -20.07 41.63
N TYR A 383 38.83 -19.10 41.68
CA TYR A 383 38.45 -17.67 41.64
C TYR A 383 37.80 -17.28 40.31
N ALA A 384 38.35 -17.74 39.19
CA ALA A 384 37.79 -17.48 37.86
C ALA A 384 36.40 -18.12 37.70
N VAL A 385 36.23 -19.37 38.17
CA VAL A 385 34.93 -20.06 38.13
C VAL A 385 33.89 -19.37 39.00
N VAL A 386 34.25 -18.94 40.22
CA VAL A 386 33.33 -18.19 41.10
C VAL A 386 32.91 -16.87 40.43
N LYS A 387 33.83 -16.20 39.74
CA LYS A 387 33.52 -14.98 38.98
C LYS A 387 32.53 -15.26 37.84
N ILE A 388 32.69 -16.35 37.10
CA ILE A 388 31.72 -16.78 36.08
C ILE A 388 30.35 -17.06 36.71
N VAL A 389 30.29 -17.79 37.84
CA VAL A 389 29.01 -18.08 38.52
C VAL A 389 28.28 -16.80 38.94
N ARG A 390 29.03 -15.80 39.42
CA ARG A 390 28.47 -14.51 39.83
C ARG A 390 28.04 -13.64 38.66
N GLU A 391 28.90 -13.48 37.65
CA GLU A 391 28.71 -12.51 36.56
C GLU A 391 27.83 -13.06 35.42
N LYS A 392 27.96 -14.36 35.10
CA LYS A 392 27.22 -15.00 34.00
C LYS A 392 25.91 -15.63 34.47
N TYR A 393 25.94 -16.35 35.59
CA TYR A 393 24.77 -17.07 36.09
C TYR A 393 23.97 -16.26 37.13
N LEU A 394 24.50 -15.13 37.61
CA LEU A 394 23.87 -14.25 38.60
C LEU A 394 23.41 -15.01 39.86
N LYS A 395 24.07 -16.13 40.19
CA LYS A 395 23.76 -16.96 41.35
C LYS A 395 24.58 -16.51 42.55
N THR A 396 23.95 -15.70 43.41
CA THR A 396 24.54 -15.22 44.68
C THR A 396 23.90 -15.85 45.92
N THR A 397 22.79 -16.56 45.76
CA THR A 397 22.02 -17.21 46.84
C THR A 397 22.19 -18.73 46.83
N ALA A 398 21.94 -19.37 47.98
CA ALA A 398 21.95 -20.83 48.11
C ALA A 398 20.77 -21.46 47.34
N PHE A 399 20.97 -22.69 46.84
CA PHE A 399 19.94 -23.46 46.16
C PHE A 399 18.92 -24.03 47.16
N GLU A 400 17.65 -24.09 46.76
CA GLU A 400 16.55 -24.57 47.62
C GLU A 400 16.50 -26.09 47.69
N THR A 401 16.90 -26.80 46.62
CA THR A 401 16.90 -28.26 46.56
C THR A 401 18.23 -28.83 46.06
N GLN A 402 18.57 -30.03 46.53
CA GLN A 402 19.79 -30.74 46.15
C GLN A 402 19.83 -31.08 44.64
N GLU A 403 18.67 -31.35 44.04
CA GLU A 403 18.54 -31.63 42.61
C GLU A 403 18.86 -30.41 41.75
N GLN A 404 18.38 -29.22 42.14
CA GLN A 404 18.72 -27.96 41.46
C GLN A 404 20.23 -27.66 41.54
N PHE A 405 20.86 -27.97 42.67
CA PHE A 405 22.30 -27.82 42.83
C PHE A 405 23.07 -28.78 41.92
N GLN A 406 22.67 -30.05 41.84
CA GLN A 406 23.32 -31.03 40.96
C GLN A 406 23.15 -30.71 39.47
N ALA A 407 21.95 -30.26 39.05
CA ALA A 407 21.71 -29.84 37.67
C ALA A 407 22.53 -28.59 37.31
N PHE A 408 22.67 -27.64 38.22
CA PHE A 408 23.52 -26.47 38.01
C PHE A 408 25.01 -26.85 37.92
N LEU A 409 25.48 -27.78 38.76
CA LEU A 409 26.86 -28.26 38.71
C LEU A 409 27.18 -28.96 37.39
N SER A 410 26.28 -29.78 36.85
CA SER A 410 26.49 -30.44 35.56
C SER A 410 26.50 -29.43 34.41
N GLU A 411 25.58 -28.46 34.41
CA GLU A 411 25.56 -27.38 33.42
C GLU A 411 26.84 -26.52 33.47
N LEU A 412 27.27 -26.15 34.68
CA LEU A 412 28.50 -25.38 34.89
C LEU A 412 29.73 -26.18 34.44
N TYR A 413 29.80 -27.47 34.76
CA TYR A 413 30.90 -28.33 34.33
C TYR A 413 31.02 -28.41 32.81
N VAL A 414 29.91 -28.69 32.11
CA VAL A 414 29.89 -28.73 30.62
C VAL A 414 30.36 -27.40 30.06
N TYR A 415 29.83 -26.29 30.57
CA TYR A 415 30.23 -24.97 30.11
C TYR A 415 31.72 -24.67 30.33
N LEU A 416 32.26 -24.98 31.51
CA LEU A 416 33.66 -24.72 31.83
C LEU A 416 34.61 -25.57 30.99
N VAL A 417 34.24 -26.82 30.69
CA VAL A 417 34.99 -27.71 29.80
C VAL A 417 34.98 -27.18 28.37
N ASP A 418 33.83 -26.74 27.86
CA ASP A 418 33.75 -26.13 26.53
C ASP A 418 34.63 -24.87 26.42
N GLN A 419 34.56 -23.98 27.41
CA GLN A 419 35.42 -22.79 27.43
C GLN A 419 36.91 -23.12 27.61
N MET A 420 37.24 -24.20 28.33
CA MET A 420 38.61 -24.68 28.44
C MET A 420 39.13 -25.18 27.09
N HIS A 421 38.32 -25.94 26.33
CA HIS A 421 38.70 -26.35 24.98
C HIS A 421 38.93 -25.16 24.05
N VAL A 422 38.09 -24.11 24.15
CA VAL A 422 38.31 -22.88 23.38
C VAL A 422 39.67 -22.25 23.71
N ALA A 423 40.00 -22.09 24.99
CA ALA A 423 41.27 -21.50 25.42
C ALA A 423 42.48 -22.36 25.01
N LEU A 424 42.39 -23.69 25.18
CA LEU A 424 43.46 -24.61 24.80
C LEU A 424 43.67 -24.65 23.28
N ASN A 425 42.60 -24.65 22.50
CA ASN A 425 42.69 -24.61 21.05
C ASN A 425 43.29 -23.28 20.57
N GLN A 426 43.02 -22.16 21.26
CA GLN A 426 43.68 -20.89 20.98
C GLN A 426 45.19 -20.94 21.28
N LEU A 427 45.60 -21.57 22.38
CA LEU A 427 47.02 -21.72 22.73
C LEU A 427 47.76 -22.67 21.77
N LEU A 428 47.13 -23.73 21.30
CA LEU A 428 47.74 -24.74 20.43
C LEU A 428 47.74 -24.32 18.94
N HIS A 429 47.07 -23.23 18.57
CA HIS A 429 47.01 -22.72 17.21
C HIS A 429 47.91 -21.48 17.04
N GLU A 430 49.21 -21.69 16.81
CA GLU A 430 50.08 -20.64 16.26
C GLU A 430 50.38 -20.79 14.75
N GLU A 431 49.76 -21.75 14.05
CA GLU A 431 49.94 -21.89 12.59
C GLU A 431 48.77 -22.59 11.87
N ALA A 432 47.53 -22.33 12.29
CA ALA A 432 46.37 -22.60 11.43
C ALA A 432 46.01 -21.30 10.72
N ALA A 433 46.08 -21.30 9.39
CA ALA A 433 45.60 -20.22 8.54
C ALA A 433 44.31 -19.62 9.11
N SER A 434 44.22 -18.29 9.14
CA SER A 434 43.02 -17.56 9.57
C SER A 434 41.78 -18.32 9.11
N PRO A 435 40.82 -18.66 9.99
CA PRO A 435 39.59 -19.29 9.54
C PRO A 435 39.08 -18.47 8.37
N ALA A 436 38.90 -19.11 7.21
CA ALA A 436 38.50 -18.44 5.99
C ALA A 436 37.42 -17.43 6.34
N PRO A 437 37.57 -16.15 5.96
CA PRO A 437 36.64 -15.11 6.39
C PRO A 437 35.24 -15.63 6.10
N LEU A 438 34.41 -15.76 7.15
CA LEU A 438 33.02 -16.16 7.00
C LEU A 438 32.48 -15.37 5.83
N THR A 439 32.10 -16.06 4.74
CA THR A 439 31.58 -15.39 3.55
C THR A 439 30.40 -14.56 4.03
N ARG A 440 30.63 -13.26 4.21
CA ARG A 440 29.63 -12.36 4.78
C ARG A 440 28.74 -12.02 3.60
N MET A 441 27.84 -12.96 3.28
CA MET A 441 26.87 -12.79 2.20
C MET A 441 26.19 -11.44 2.39
N THR A 442 26.11 -10.68 1.31
CA THR A 442 25.43 -9.39 1.36
C THR A 442 23.94 -9.60 1.62
N ALA A 443 23.28 -8.62 2.24
CA ALA A 443 21.86 -8.70 2.51
C ALA A 443 21.00 -8.82 1.23
N GLU A 444 21.50 -8.30 0.11
CA GLU A 444 20.87 -8.42 -1.22
C GLU A 444 20.98 -9.84 -1.77
N GLN A 445 22.14 -10.48 -1.61
CA GLN A 445 22.32 -11.89 -2.00
C GLN A 445 21.43 -12.82 -1.16
N LEU A 446 21.33 -12.58 0.15
CA LEU A 446 20.42 -13.36 1.01
C LEU A 446 18.95 -13.18 0.62
N TRP A 447 18.56 -11.98 0.19
CA TRP A 447 17.23 -11.74 -0.35
C TRP A 447 17.00 -12.56 -1.64
N LEU A 448 17.95 -12.51 -2.58
CA LEU A 448 17.86 -13.28 -3.82
C LEU A 448 17.74 -14.79 -3.56
N PHE A 449 18.55 -15.33 -2.65
CA PHE A 449 18.48 -16.75 -2.27
C PHE A 449 17.16 -17.13 -1.59
N ALA A 450 16.58 -16.22 -0.80
CA ALA A 450 15.26 -16.44 -0.23
C ALA A 450 14.20 -16.53 -1.34
N HIS A 451 14.23 -15.62 -2.33
CA HIS A 451 13.33 -15.67 -3.49
C HIS A 451 13.52 -16.93 -4.35
N GLU A 452 14.77 -17.32 -4.62
CA GLU A 452 15.06 -18.58 -5.34
C GLU A 452 14.47 -19.79 -4.60
N ALA A 453 14.64 -19.85 -3.27
CA ALA A 453 14.09 -20.92 -2.45
C ALA A 453 12.55 -20.89 -2.41
N GLU A 454 11.92 -19.71 -2.35
CA GLU A 454 10.46 -19.54 -2.50
C GLU A 454 9.97 -20.05 -3.86
N GLY A 455 10.64 -19.68 -4.95
CA GLY A 455 10.31 -20.11 -6.30
C GLY A 455 10.47 -21.62 -6.51
N ASN A 456 11.42 -22.24 -5.81
CA ASN A 456 11.65 -23.68 -5.80
C ASN A 456 10.76 -24.43 -4.78
N LYS A 457 9.90 -23.73 -4.04
CA LYS A 457 9.04 -24.26 -2.97
C LYS A 457 9.80 -24.88 -1.78
N ASP A 458 11.08 -24.55 -1.60
CA ASP A 458 11.84 -24.92 -0.40
C ASP A 458 11.64 -23.87 0.69
N TYR A 459 10.45 -23.91 1.29
CA TYR A 459 10.05 -22.93 2.30
C TYR A 459 10.90 -22.96 3.57
N LYS A 460 11.53 -24.11 3.88
CA LYS A 460 12.42 -24.21 5.06
C LYS A 460 13.70 -23.43 4.82
N LEU A 461 14.29 -23.59 3.64
CA LEU A 461 15.49 -22.86 3.28
C LEU A 461 15.21 -21.36 3.11
N ALA A 462 14.08 -20.99 2.48
CA ALA A 462 13.65 -19.59 2.37
C ALA A 462 13.51 -18.91 3.73
N ALA A 463 12.86 -19.57 4.71
CA ALA A 463 12.73 -19.05 6.06
C ALA A 463 14.09 -18.81 6.73
N LEU A 464 15.06 -19.73 6.53
CA LEU A 464 16.42 -19.58 7.05
C LEU A 464 17.14 -18.36 6.47
N TYR A 465 17.02 -18.11 5.17
CA TYR A 465 17.65 -16.94 4.54
C TYR A 465 17.05 -15.62 5.02
N HIS A 466 15.72 -15.54 5.14
CA HIS A 466 15.05 -14.37 5.72
C HIS A 466 15.48 -14.11 7.17
N GLN A 467 15.56 -15.16 8.00
CA GLN A 467 16.03 -15.06 9.38
C GLN A 467 17.50 -14.65 9.47
N GLN A 468 18.37 -15.17 8.60
CA GLN A 468 19.76 -14.75 8.51
C GLN A 468 19.90 -13.27 8.16
N ARG A 469 19.07 -12.79 7.22
CA ARG A 469 19.04 -11.37 6.81
C ARG A 469 18.63 -10.46 7.96
N ILE A 470 17.60 -10.84 8.73
CA ILE A 470 17.20 -10.14 9.96
C ILE A 470 18.30 -10.21 11.03
N ALA A 471 19.02 -11.33 11.13
CA ALA A 471 20.11 -11.48 12.10
C ALA A 471 21.33 -10.60 11.77
N GLN A 472 21.56 -10.28 10.50
CA GLN A 472 22.63 -9.37 10.07
C GLN A 472 22.36 -7.93 10.49
N ASP A 473 21.13 -7.44 10.26
CA ASP A 473 20.68 -6.13 10.72
C ASP A 473 19.24 -6.21 11.23
N LYS A 474 19.11 -6.12 12.56
CA LYS A 474 17.83 -6.18 13.25
C LYS A 474 17.05 -4.88 13.17
N HIS A 475 17.71 -3.77 12.84
CA HIS A 475 17.10 -2.44 12.82
C HIS A 475 16.55 -2.06 11.45
N ASN A 476 16.73 -2.90 10.43
CA ASN A 476 16.19 -2.65 9.10
C ASN A 476 14.72 -3.10 9.00
N THR A 477 13.81 -2.13 8.89
CA THR A 477 12.37 -2.35 8.74
C THR A 477 12.03 -3.22 7.51
N GLN A 478 12.73 -3.06 6.39
CA GLN A 478 12.41 -3.79 5.16
C GLN A 478 12.62 -5.31 5.30
N TYR A 479 13.57 -5.74 6.13
CA TYR A 479 13.86 -7.17 6.31
C TYR A 479 12.71 -7.89 7.02
N TRP A 480 12.12 -7.22 8.02
CA TRP A 480 10.91 -7.69 8.69
C TRP A 480 9.69 -7.69 7.77
N LEU A 481 9.56 -6.68 6.90
CA LEU A 481 8.48 -6.63 5.91
C LEU A 481 8.58 -7.78 4.89
N ASP A 482 9.78 -8.05 4.38
CA ASP A 482 10.01 -9.13 3.41
C ASP A 482 9.74 -10.51 4.04
N TYR A 483 10.18 -10.74 5.29
CA TYR A 483 9.87 -11.98 6.00
C TYR A 483 8.38 -12.11 6.34
N GLY A 484 7.71 -11.00 6.70
CA GLY A 484 6.26 -10.98 6.90
C GLY A 484 5.48 -11.28 5.63
N ALA A 485 5.93 -10.79 4.46
CA ALA A 485 5.36 -11.13 3.16
C ALA A 485 5.48 -12.64 2.86
N PHE A 486 6.64 -13.23 3.17
CA PHE A 486 6.85 -14.67 3.08
C PHE A 486 5.94 -15.45 4.04
N CYS A 487 5.73 -14.98 5.27
CA CYS A 487 4.77 -15.58 6.19
C CYS A 487 3.32 -15.51 5.67
N LEU A 488 2.93 -14.40 5.03
CA LEU A 488 1.62 -14.29 4.37
C LEU A 488 1.45 -15.28 3.22
N LEU A 489 2.52 -15.52 2.44
CA LEU A 489 2.51 -16.54 1.39
C LEU A 489 2.27 -17.95 1.95
N LEU A 490 2.78 -18.24 3.15
CA LEU A 490 2.57 -19.50 3.86
C LEU A 490 1.26 -19.56 4.66
N GLU A 491 0.43 -18.50 4.59
CA GLU A 491 -0.79 -18.32 5.39
C GLU A 491 -0.54 -18.33 6.92
N ASP A 492 0.73 -18.10 7.35
CA ASP A 492 1.13 -17.98 8.76
C ASP A 492 0.89 -16.54 9.24
N ASN A 493 -0.39 -16.21 9.42
CA ASN A 493 -0.84 -14.86 9.75
C ASN A 493 -0.35 -14.36 11.11
N THR A 494 -0.08 -15.26 12.06
CA THR A 494 0.42 -14.88 13.39
C THR A 494 1.87 -14.45 13.33
N LYS A 495 2.74 -15.20 12.65
CA LYS A 495 4.13 -14.77 12.43
C LYS A 495 4.21 -13.52 11.57
N ALA A 496 3.35 -13.41 10.55
CA ALA A 496 3.27 -12.18 9.76
C ALA A 496 2.93 -10.96 10.64
N GLN A 497 1.96 -11.10 11.56
CA GLN A 497 1.61 -10.06 12.52
C GLN A 497 2.81 -9.66 13.39
N GLU A 498 3.54 -10.63 13.94
CA GLU A 498 4.73 -10.37 14.75
C GLU A 498 5.79 -9.60 13.94
N CYS A 499 6.08 -10.03 12.71
CA CYS A 499 7.07 -9.38 11.86
C CYS A 499 6.70 -7.93 11.54
N PHE A 500 5.44 -7.66 11.19
CA PHE A 500 5.01 -6.30 10.89
C PHE A 500 4.93 -5.42 12.14
N ARG A 501 4.59 -5.99 13.31
CA ARG A 501 4.65 -5.27 14.59
C ARG A 501 6.09 -4.93 14.98
N GLU A 502 7.06 -5.81 14.74
CA GLU A 502 8.47 -5.50 14.94
C GLU A 502 8.95 -4.41 13.94
N ALA A 503 8.50 -4.46 12.70
CA ALA A 503 8.77 -3.39 11.73
C ALA A 503 8.24 -2.02 12.20
N LEU A 504 7.04 -1.98 12.81
CA LEU A 504 6.48 -0.76 13.41
C LEU A 504 7.16 -0.34 14.71
N SER A 505 7.67 -1.28 15.50
CA SER A 505 8.41 -0.97 16.74
C SER A 505 9.72 -0.23 16.43
N LEU A 506 10.34 -0.55 15.29
CA LEU A 506 11.54 0.11 14.76
C LEU A 506 11.23 1.49 14.17
N ASP A 507 10.23 1.59 13.31
CA ASP A 507 9.77 2.85 12.71
C ASP A 507 8.25 3.01 12.85
N PRO A 508 7.77 3.74 13.88
CA PRO A 508 6.35 4.00 14.09
C PRO A 508 5.69 4.83 12.97
N HIS A 509 6.49 5.52 12.14
CA HIS A 509 5.99 6.37 11.07
C HIS A 509 6.01 5.67 9.70
N HIS A 510 6.35 4.38 9.66
CA HIS A 510 6.43 3.64 8.41
C HIS A 510 5.05 3.26 7.87
N VAL A 511 4.56 4.01 6.87
CA VAL A 511 3.22 3.81 6.29
C VAL A 511 2.99 2.39 5.77
N ARG A 512 3.99 1.77 5.10
CA ARG A 512 3.81 0.40 4.58
C ARG A 512 3.60 -0.62 5.70
N SER A 513 4.32 -0.47 6.81
CA SER A 513 4.18 -1.36 7.97
C SER A 513 2.79 -1.20 8.59
N LEU A 514 2.27 0.02 8.71
CA LEU A 514 0.91 0.27 9.21
C LEU A 514 -0.15 -0.38 8.32
N LEU A 515 -0.02 -0.21 7.00
CA LEU A 515 -0.96 -0.83 6.05
C LEU A 515 -0.92 -2.36 6.14
N LEU A 516 0.27 -2.96 6.28
CA LEU A 516 0.41 -4.42 6.43
C LEU A 516 -0.12 -4.92 7.78
N CYS A 517 0.09 -4.18 8.87
CA CYS A 517 -0.55 -4.48 10.16
C CYS A 517 -2.08 -4.38 10.08
N GLY A 518 -2.62 -3.37 9.37
CA GLY A 518 -4.05 -3.25 9.10
C GLY A 518 -4.60 -4.43 8.30
N ILE A 519 -3.91 -4.84 7.22
CA ILE A 519 -4.30 -6.01 6.41
C ILE A 519 -4.31 -7.28 7.27
N VAL A 520 -3.24 -7.55 8.03
CA VAL A 520 -3.17 -8.75 8.87
C VAL A 520 -4.20 -8.71 9.99
N ALA A 521 -4.45 -7.55 10.60
CA ALA A 521 -5.51 -7.40 11.60
C ALA A 521 -6.89 -7.73 11.02
N VAL A 522 -7.17 -7.37 9.76
CA VAL A 522 -8.40 -7.78 9.07
C VAL A 522 -8.47 -9.28 8.85
N VAL A 523 -7.37 -9.91 8.39
CA VAL A 523 -7.29 -11.37 8.21
C VAL A 523 -7.53 -12.11 9.53
N LEU A 524 -7.03 -11.55 10.64
CA LEU A 524 -7.24 -12.05 12.00
C LEU A 524 -8.58 -11.60 12.64
N GLN A 525 -9.43 -10.89 11.91
CA GLN A 525 -10.74 -10.36 12.36
C GLN A 525 -10.68 -9.34 13.50
N HIS A 526 -9.52 -8.70 13.74
CA HIS A 526 -9.35 -7.61 14.68
C HIS A 526 -9.68 -6.26 14.01
N TYR A 527 -10.96 -6.05 13.71
CA TYR A 527 -11.42 -4.91 12.94
C TYR A 527 -11.17 -3.55 13.61
N GLU A 528 -11.23 -3.46 14.94
CA GLU A 528 -10.96 -2.22 15.68
C GLU A 528 -9.49 -1.79 15.57
N GLU A 529 -8.55 -2.73 15.70
CA GLU A 529 -7.12 -2.47 15.51
C GLU A 529 -6.83 -2.06 14.06
N ALA A 530 -7.45 -2.76 13.09
CA ALA A 530 -7.30 -2.47 11.68
C ALA A 530 -7.73 -1.04 11.32
N GLU A 531 -8.86 -0.56 11.87
CA GLU A 531 -9.32 0.82 11.63
C GLU A 531 -8.27 1.83 12.09
N ILE A 532 -7.69 1.64 13.28
CA ILE A 532 -6.66 2.53 13.82
C ILE A 532 -5.43 2.55 12.91
N PHE A 533 -4.96 1.39 12.43
CA PHE A 533 -3.81 1.31 11.55
C PHE A 533 -4.05 2.00 10.19
N PHE A 534 -5.22 1.81 9.58
CA PHE A 534 -5.55 2.45 8.31
C PHE A 534 -5.75 3.96 8.45
N GLU A 535 -6.40 4.42 9.52
CA GLU A 535 -6.56 5.84 9.80
C GLU A 535 -5.23 6.53 10.08
N ASP A 536 -4.32 5.90 10.85
CA ASP A 536 -3.00 6.45 11.12
C ASP A 536 -2.16 6.53 9.85
N ALA A 537 -2.20 5.50 8.99
CA ALA A 537 -1.55 5.51 7.68
C ALA A 537 -2.04 6.68 6.79
N CYS A 538 -3.36 6.94 6.75
CA CYS A 538 -3.93 8.06 6.01
C CYS A 538 -3.60 9.42 6.63
N CYS A 539 -3.36 9.48 7.95
CA CYS A 539 -2.94 10.71 8.64
C CYS A 539 -1.45 11.02 8.47
N LEU A 540 -0.59 10.00 8.40
CA LEU A 540 0.85 10.16 8.19
C LEU A 540 1.19 10.66 6.80
N GLU A 541 0.62 10.03 5.76
CA GLU A 541 0.79 10.44 4.37
C GLU A 541 -0.57 10.66 3.70
N PRO A 542 -1.15 11.87 3.81
CA PRO A 542 -2.43 12.19 3.17
C PRO A 542 -2.43 12.06 1.64
N SER A 543 -1.26 12.14 1.00
CA SER A 543 -1.08 12.00 -0.45
C SER A 543 -0.96 10.55 -0.94
N ASN A 544 -0.95 9.57 -0.03
CA ASN A 544 -0.75 8.17 -0.38
C ASN A 544 -2.05 7.54 -0.89
N VAL A 545 -2.11 7.27 -2.19
CA VAL A 545 -3.29 6.68 -2.86
C VAL A 545 -3.60 5.29 -2.31
N VAL A 546 -2.57 4.47 -2.05
CA VAL A 546 -2.75 3.08 -1.61
C VAL A 546 -3.39 3.03 -0.22
N ALA A 547 -2.98 3.92 0.70
CA ALA A 547 -3.54 3.97 2.05
C ALA A 547 -5.06 4.25 2.03
N TRP A 548 -5.49 5.25 1.26
CA TRP A 548 -6.91 5.57 1.10
C TRP A 548 -7.68 4.44 0.40
N THR A 549 -7.14 3.84 -0.65
CA THR A 549 -7.80 2.71 -1.33
C THR A 549 -7.98 1.51 -0.39
N LEU A 550 -6.96 1.15 0.39
CA LEU A 550 -7.05 0.04 1.35
C LEU A 550 -8.02 0.33 2.49
N SER A 551 -8.05 1.57 2.99
CA SER A 551 -9.05 2.01 3.96
C SER A 551 -10.48 1.91 3.39
N GLY A 552 -10.68 2.29 2.12
CA GLY A 552 -11.97 2.14 1.44
C GLY A 552 -12.42 0.68 1.30
N LEU A 553 -11.52 -0.22 0.88
CA LEU A 553 -11.79 -1.66 0.79
C LEU A 553 -12.10 -2.26 2.17
N PHE A 554 -11.43 -1.79 3.22
CA PHE A 554 -11.71 -2.19 4.60
C PHE A 554 -13.10 -1.76 5.07
N TYR A 555 -13.51 -0.51 4.81
CA TYR A 555 -14.85 -0.04 5.18
C TYR A 555 -15.96 -0.73 4.38
N GLU A 556 -15.69 -1.07 3.12
CA GLU A 556 -16.58 -1.89 2.30
C GLU A 556 -16.76 -3.30 2.91
N LEU A 557 -15.68 -3.93 3.39
CA LEU A 557 -15.76 -5.21 4.09
C LEU A 557 -16.65 -5.13 5.36
N GLN A 558 -16.68 -3.97 6.03
CA GLN A 558 -17.54 -3.72 7.19
C GLN A 558 -18.98 -3.28 6.82
N ASN A 559 -19.32 -3.18 5.53
CA ASN A 559 -20.58 -2.61 5.02
C ASN A 559 -20.79 -1.12 5.37
N ASN A 560 -19.72 -0.37 5.63
CA ASN A 560 -19.78 1.08 5.82
C ASN A 560 -19.56 1.84 4.51
N ASN A 561 -20.59 1.84 3.67
CA ASN A 561 -20.54 2.41 2.31
C ASN A 561 -20.17 3.90 2.28
N ILE A 562 -20.55 4.66 3.30
CA ILE A 562 -20.30 6.12 3.37
C ILE A 562 -18.80 6.39 3.50
N GLN A 563 -18.14 5.72 4.44
CA GLN A 563 -16.70 5.88 4.64
C GLN A 563 -15.90 5.28 3.47
N ALA A 564 -16.36 4.17 2.90
CA ALA A 564 -15.74 3.55 1.72
C ALA A 564 -15.74 4.51 0.51
N GLU A 565 -16.89 5.08 0.15
CA GLU A 565 -16.99 6.04 -0.96
C GLU A 565 -16.09 7.26 -0.78
N MET A 566 -15.97 7.74 0.46
CA MET A 566 -15.11 8.86 0.79
C MET A 566 -13.63 8.54 0.63
N ALA A 567 -13.21 7.40 1.17
CA ALA A 567 -11.84 6.95 1.03
C ALA A 567 -11.47 6.77 -0.45
N PHE A 568 -12.37 6.20 -1.27
CA PHE A 568 -12.17 6.10 -2.72
C PHE A 568 -12.16 7.46 -3.42
N ARG A 569 -13.00 8.41 -3.00
CA ARG A 569 -13.01 9.78 -3.55
C ARG A 569 -11.69 10.49 -3.26
N GLU A 570 -11.20 10.40 -2.03
CA GLU A 570 -9.90 10.97 -1.64
C GLU A 570 -8.76 10.28 -2.38
N ALA A 571 -8.76 8.94 -2.49
CA ALA A 571 -7.77 8.21 -3.27
C ALA A 571 -7.71 8.69 -4.73
N LYS A 572 -8.87 8.87 -5.38
CA LYS A 572 -8.98 9.39 -6.76
C LYS A 572 -8.44 10.81 -6.87
N LYS A 573 -8.80 11.68 -5.92
CA LYS A 573 -8.29 13.05 -5.85
C LYS A 573 -6.77 13.10 -5.74
N GLN A 574 -6.19 12.32 -4.83
CA GLN A 574 -4.73 12.25 -4.66
C GLN A 574 -4.05 11.68 -5.91
N LEU A 575 -4.63 10.67 -6.55
CA LEU A 575 -4.11 10.11 -7.79
C LEU A 575 -4.11 11.13 -8.93
N GLN A 576 -5.21 11.87 -9.11
CA GLN A 576 -5.29 12.95 -10.11
C GLN A 576 -4.25 14.04 -9.85
N ALA A 577 -4.05 14.43 -8.58
CA ALA A 577 -3.02 15.38 -8.20
C ALA A 577 -1.61 14.87 -8.48
N GLN A 578 -1.33 13.57 -8.25
CA GLN A 578 -0.05 12.94 -8.61
C GLN A 578 0.17 12.96 -10.14
N LEU A 579 -0.82 12.53 -10.92
CA LEU A 579 -0.74 12.52 -12.39
C LEU A 579 -0.55 13.92 -12.97
N ALA A 580 -1.23 14.93 -12.42
CA ALA A 580 -1.06 16.33 -12.82
C ALA A 580 0.37 16.83 -12.55
N ARG A 581 0.94 16.49 -11.38
CA ARG A 581 2.34 16.81 -11.06
C ARG A 581 3.30 16.12 -12.03
N GLU A 582 3.13 14.84 -12.31
CA GLU A 582 3.98 14.08 -13.24
C GLU A 582 3.96 14.67 -14.65
N ARG A 583 2.77 15.05 -15.15
CA ARG A 583 2.63 15.74 -16.45
C ARG A 583 3.40 17.06 -16.48
N SER A 584 3.25 17.89 -15.44
CA SER A 584 3.99 19.17 -15.35
C SER A 584 5.52 18.98 -15.33
N ILE A 585 6.02 17.93 -14.68
CA ILE A 585 7.45 17.60 -14.64
C ILE A 585 7.93 17.14 -16.02
N SER A 586 7.11 16.35 -16.73
CA SER A 586 7.44 15.86 -18.08
C SER A 586 7.50 17.00 -19.11
N GLU A 587 6.60 17.97 -19.02
CA GLU A 587 6.57 19.17 -19.86
C GLU A 587 7.74 20.10 -19.54
N GLY A 588 8.08 20.29 -18.25
CA GLY A 588 9.28 21.03 -17.84
C GLY A 588 10.60 20.41 -18.30
N LYS A 589 10.68 19.07 -18.37
CA LYS A 589 11.83 18.35 -18.95
C LYS A 589 11.89 18.46 -20.48
N ARG A 590 10.74 18.48 -21.18
CA ARG A 590 10.67 18.74 -22.63
C ARG A 590 11.06 20.18 -22.96
N GLY A 591 10.61 21.16 -22.18
CA GLY A 591 10.98 22.58 -22.33
C GLY A 591 12.49 22.82 -22.15
N LYS A 592 13.13 22.14 -21.19
CA LYS A 592 14.60 22.20 -21.02
C LYS A 592 15.38 21.51 -22.15
N LYS A 593 14.85 20.44 -22.76
CA LYS A 593 15.45 19.81 -23.95
C LYS A 593 15.38 20.71 -25.20
N HIS A 594 14.34 21.52 -25.37
CA HIS A 594 14.24 22.48 -26.47
C HIS A 594 15.21 23.67 -26.34
N ILE A 595 15.54 24.09 -25.11
CA ILE A 595 16.55 25.13 -24.87
C ILE A 595 17.97 24.58 -25.11
N ALA A 596 18.23 23.32 -24.76
CA ALA A 596 19.52 22.66 -25.03
C ALA A 596 19.77 22.39 -26.53
N ALA A 597 18.71 22.19 -27.33
CA ALA A 597 18.82 21.96 -28.76
C ALA A 597 19.01 23.24 -29.60
N ALA A 598 18.79 24.44 -29.02
CA ALA A 598 18.96 25.72 -29.70
C ALA A 598 20.39 26.30 -29.60
N TYR A 599 21.28 25.69 -28.79
CA TYR A 599 22.64 26.22 -28.57
C TYR A 599 23.77 25.42 -29.21
N VAL A 600 23.48 24.45 -30.08
CA VAL A 600 24.53 23.66 -30.76
C VAL A 600 24.39 23.72 -32.28
N ARG A 601 24.91 24.80 -32.88
CA ARG A 601 25.44 24.81 -34.26
C ARG A 601 26.32 26.05 -34.54
N SER A 602 27.63 25.91 -34.33
CA SER A 602 28.74 26.43 -35.18
C SER A 602 30.08 25.98 -34.50
N THR A 603 30.76 24.96 -35.05
CA THR A 603 32.09 24.98 -35.73
C THR A 603 33.20 25.70 -34.93
N SER A 604 34.40 25.17 -34.63
CA SER A 604 35.26 24.04 -35.03
C SER A 604 36.48 23.95 -34.04
N PRO A 605 37.49 23.03 -34.16
CA PRO A 605 38.31 22.54 -33.02
C PRO A 605 39.75 23.09 -32.84
N GLY A 606 40.21 23.13 -31.56
CA GLY A 606 41.60 22.94 -31.05
C GLY A 606 42.46 24.20 -30.74
N PRO A 607 43.53 24.14 -29.90
CA PRO A 607 43.83 23.27 -28.74
C PRO A 607 44.29 24.04 -27.44
N GLU A 608 44.37 23.30 -26.32
CA GLU A 608 45.18 23.48 -25.08
C GLU A 608 45.33 24.87 -24.38
N GLN A 609 44.86 24.99 -23.12
CA GLN A 609 45.66 25.24 -21.91
C GLN A 609 44.85 25.74 -20.68
N LEU A 610 45.07 25.06 -19.55
CA LEU A 610 45.21 25.53 -18.15
C LEU A 610 44.02 26.19 -17.39
N LEU A 611 43.75 25.59 -16.21
CA LEU A 611 43.05 26.09 -15.00
C LEU A 611 43.59 27.46 -14.51
N PRO A 612 42.90 28.28 -13.65
CA PRO A 612 42.25 27.84 -12.40
C PRO A 612 41.03 28.63 -11.83
N GLU A 613 40.52 28.05 -10.74
CA GLU A 613 39.69 28.47 -9.59
C GLU A 613 39.19 29.92 -9.37
N GLY A 614 37.99 30.03 -8.77
CA GLY A 614 37.55 31.19 -7.98
C GLY A 614 36.03 31.31 -7.77
N ALA A 615 35.53 30.92 -6.59
CA ALA A 615 34.18 31.22 -6.06
C ALA A 615 34.09 32.68 -5.53
N PRO A 616 33.03 33.18 -4.86
CA PRO A 616 31.60 32.81 -4.77
C PRO A 616 30.62 34.04 -4.84
N ASP A 617 29.35 33.82 -4.48
CA ASP A 617 28.37 34.75 -3.87
C ASP A 617 27.57 35.76 -4.72
N GLY A 618 26.28 35.88 -4.35
CA GLY A 618 25.57 37.16 -4.45
C GLY A 618 24.13 37.12 -4.98
N SER A 619 23.18 37.02 -4.05
CA SER A 619 21.74 37.33 -4.20
C SER A 619 21.42 38.64 -4.94
N ALA A 620 20.29 38.67 -5.69
CA ALA A 620 19.12 39.53 -5.42
C ALA A 620 18.29 39.84 -6.68
N SER A 621 16.97 39.64 -6.52
CA SER A 621 15.84 40.40 -7.07
C SER A 621 16.08 41.45 -8.17
N ARG A 622 15.26 41.40 -9.24
CA ARG A 622 14.31 42.46 -9.66
C ARG A 622 13.59 42.10 -10.97
N LEU A 623 12.27 42.32 -10.98
CA LEU A 623 11.46 42.55 -12.18
C LEU A 623 11.83 43.92 -12.81
N PRO A 624 11.59 44.11 -14.11
CA PRO A 624 10.46 44.94 -14.55
C PRO A 624 9.70 44.27 -15.73
N GLU A 625 8.37 44.30 -15.77
CA GLU A 625 7.49 45.36 -16.30
C GLU A 625 7.49 45.51 -17.84
N ALA A 626 6.26 45.69 -18.33
CA ALA A 626 5.74 45.57 -19.69
C ALA A 626 6.17 46.69 -20.65
N LEU A 627 5.78 46.51 -21.92
CA LEU A 627 5.52 47.44 -23.06
C LEU A 627 5.86 46.59 -24.33
N GLU A 628 5.16 46.54 -25.46
CA GLU A 628 4.04 47.23 -26.08
C GLU A 628 3.64 46.35 -27.29
N GLU A 629 2.36 46.36 -27.64
CA GLU A 629 1.82 45.93 -28.94
C GLU A 629 2.12 47.02 -30.01
N PRO A 630 2.10 46.78 -31.34
CA PRO A 630 0.85 46.46 -32.04
C PRO A 630 0.92 45.62 -33.35
N ALA A 631 -0.22 44.95 -33.62
CA ALA A 631 -0.98 44.82 -34.87
C ALA A 631 -0.28 44.58 -36.23
N LEU A 632 -0.70 43.53 -36.97
CA LEU A 632 -1.57 43.62 -38.16
C LEU A 632 -1.64 42.33 -39.02
N ALA A 633 -2.87 42.05 -39.47
CA ALA A 633 -3.27 41.52 -40.78
C ALA A 633 -3.15 40.01 -41.09
N CYS A 634 -4.33 39.35 -41.11
CA CYS A 634 -4.65 38.27 -42.05
C CYS A 634 -4.67 38.81 -43.50
N PRO A 635 -4.56 37.92 -44.51
CA PRO A 635 -5.81 37.45 -45.13
C PRO A 635 -5.78 35.97 -45.60
N ALA A 636 -6.97 35.36 -45.64
CA ALA A 636 -7.29 34.25 -46.54
C ALA A 636 -7.74 34.83 -47.91
N PRO A 637 -7.74 34.03 -48.98
CA PRO A 637 -9.04 33.61 -49.49
C PRO A 637 -9.11 32.16 -50.04
N GLU A 638 -10.36 31.78 -50.27
CA GLU A 638 -10.98 30.53 -50.70
C GLU A 638 -10.71 30.14 -52.18
N GLU A 639 -10.88 28.86 -52.55
CA GLU A 639 -11.63 28.44 -53.75
C GLU A 639 -11.90 26.91 -53.79
N GLU A 640 -13.03 26.53 -54.42
CA GLU A 640 -13.76 25.26 -54.35
C GLU A 640 -13.43 24.21 -55.47
N ALA A 641 -13.53 22.91 -55.11
CA ALA A 641 -14.03 21.71 -55.85
C ALA A 641 -13.34 21.23 -57.17
N PRO A 642 -13.55 19.97 -57.68
CA PRO A 642 -14.45 18.88 -57.25
C PRO A 642 -13.82 17.46 -57.13
N ALA A 643 -14.66 16.47 -56.81
CA ALA A 643 -14.38 15.07 -56.50
C ALA A 643 -13.87 14.17 -57.65
N SER A 644 -13.05 13.16 -57.31
CA SER A 644 -13.07 11.83 -57.96
C SER A 644 -12.46 10.73 -57.06
N GLU A 645 -13.10 9.57 -57.09
CA GLU A 645 -12.77 8.31 -56.40
C GLU A 645 -11.36 7.78 -56.68
N ALA A 646 -10.67 7.29 -55.64
CA ALA A 646 -9.83 6.09 -55.65
C ALA A 646 -9.12 5.92 -54.28
N ALA A 647 -9.35 4.78 -53.61
CA ALA A 647 -8.48 4.32 -52.53
C ALA A 647 -7.13 3.85 -53.11
N PRO A 648 -6.01 4.07 -52.41
CA PRO A 648 -5.40 2.93 -51.71
C PRO A 648 -4.78 3.28 -50.34
N GLU A 649 -4.50 2.21 -49.60
CA GLU A 649 -4.03 2.11 -48.22
C GLU A 649 -2.99 3.14 -47.75
N GLY A 650 -3.25 3.71 -46.56
CA GLY A 650 -2.27 4.47 -45.78
C GLY A 650 -1.59 3.60 -44.71
N PRO A 651 -0.36 3.95 -44.28
CA PRO A 651 0.41 3.19 -43.30
C PRO A 651 -0.25 3.23 -41.91
N PRO A 652 0.04 2.26 -41.01
CA PRO A 652 -0.61 2.20 -39.70
C PRO A 652 -0.31 3.47 -38.90
N PRO A 653 -1.25 3.93 -38.05
CA PRO A 653 -1.02 5.09 -37.22
C PRO A 653 0.16 4.80 -36.29
N ILE A 654 1.15 5.68 -36.31
CA ILE A 654 2.18 5.75 -35.29
C ILE A 654 1.45 5.93 -33.96
N SER A 655 1.40 4.84 -33.19
CA SER A 655 0.85 4.80 -31.85
C SER A 655 1.54 5.84 -30.99
N GLY A 656 0.88 6.99 -30.80
CA GLY A 656 1.19 7.88 -29.68
C GLY A 656 1.07 7.05 -28.40
N LEU A 657 2.10 7.11 -27.57
CA LEU A 657 2.17 6.48 -26.25
C LEU A 657 0.92 6.79 -25.44
N SER A 658 -0.08 5.90 -25.51
CA SER A 658 -1.19 5.84 -24.58
C SER A 658 -0.61 5.32 -23.26
N GLN A 659 -0.38 6.22 -22.30
CA GLN A 659 -0.05 5.79 -20.95
C GLN A 659 -1.20 4.90 -20.43
N PRO A 660 -0.91 3.73 -19.85
CA PRO A 660 -1.96 2.92 -19.25
C PRO A 660 -2.66 3.75 -18.17
N SER A 661 -3.99 3.81 -18.23
CA SER A 661 -4.83 4.46 -17.23
C SER A 661 -4.68 3.72 -15.90
N CYS A 662 -3.71 4.15 -15.10
CA CYS A 662 -3.48 3.60 -13.77
C CYS A 662 -4.61 4.07 -12.86
N THR A 663 -5.46 3.15 -12.44
CA THR A 663 -6.60 3.34 -11.54
C THR A 663 -6.15 3.23 -10.08
N ILE A 664 -6.99 3.72 -9.15
CA ILE A 664 -6.68 3.67 -7.72
C ILE A 664 -6.55 2.23 -7.19
N PHE A 665 -7.32 1.27 -7.74
CA PHE A 665 -7.28 -0.10 -7.28
C PHE A 665 -6.15 -0.88 -7.95
N MET A 666 -5.78 -0.59 -9.21
CA MET A 666 -4.55 -1.17 -9.78
C MET A 666 -3.29 -0.77 -8.99
N LYS A 667 -3.17 0.48 -8.53
CA LYS A 667 -2.07 0.86 -7.62
C LYS A 667 -2.07 0.05 -6.32
N ALA A 668 -3.25 -0.21 -5.76
CA ALA A 668 -3.39 -1.06 -4.58
C ALA A 668 -3.04 -2.52 -4.89
N VAL A 669 -3.46 -3.06 -6.03
CA VAL A 669 -3.12 -4.42 -6.49
C VAL A 669 -1.61 -4.58 -6.63
N GLU A 670 -0.91 -3.64 -7.25
CA GLU A 670 0.56 -3.68 -7.36
C GLU A 670 1.24 -3.77 -5.98
N PHE A 671 0.78 -2.96 -5.03
CA PHE A 671 1.27 -3.01 -3.65
C PHE A 671 0.96 -4.35 -2.97
N LEU A 672 -0.29 -4.80 -3.04
CA LEU A 672 -0.75 -6.03 -2.38
C LEU A 672 -0.09 -7.29 -2.96
N MET A 673 0.13 -7.32 -4.28
CA MET A 673 0.82 -8.43 -4.95
C MET A 673 2.28 -8.53 -4.51
N LYS A 674 2.96 -7.40 -4.26
CA LYS A 674 4.33 -7.39 -3.74
C LYS A 674 4.41 -8.06 -2.36
N PHE A 675 3.40 -7.89 -1.52
CA PHE A 675 3.33 -8.46 -0.16
C PHE A 675 2.48 -9.74 -0.06
N LYS A 676 2.08 -10.33 -1.20
CA LYS A 676 1.33 -11.59 -1.29
C LYS A 676 0.00 -11.58 -0.50
N ALA A 677 -0.64 -10.43 -0.34
CA ALA A 677 -1.91 -10.27 0.38
C ALA A 677 -3.14 -10.59 -0.51
N ILE A 678 -3.29 -11.87 -0.88
CA ILE A 678 -4.22 -12.34 -1.93
C ILE A 678 -5.69 -11.93 -1.68
N GLN A 679 -6.16 -11.93 -0.43
CA GLN A 679 -7.55 -11.57 -0.10
C GLN A 679 -7.91 -10.16 -0.57
N PHE A 680 -7.07 -9.18 -0.22
CA PHE A 680 -7.27 -7.78 -0.62
C PHE A 680 -7.04 -7.59 -2.13
N VAL A 681 -6.17 -8.38 -2.76
CA VAL A 681 -5.97 -8.34 -4.22
C VAL A 681 -7.29 -8.65 -4.93
N HIS A 682 -8.00 -9.70 -4.54
CA HIS A 682 -9.27 -10.05 -5.18
C HIS A 682 -10.35 -8.98 -4.99
N MET A 683 -10.41 -8.35 -3.81
CA MET A 683 -11.34 -7.24 -3.59
C MET A 683 -11.03 -6.05 -4.49
N ALA A 684 -9.75 -5.66 -4.60
CA ALA A 684 -9.32 -4.57 -5.47
C ALA A 684 -9.56 -4.90 -6.96
N LEU A 685 -9.28 -6.14 -7.39
CA LEU A 685 -9.53 -6.59 -8.75
C LEU A 685 -11.03 -6.59 -9.10
N ALA A 686 -11.92 -6.88 -8.16
CA ALA A 686 -13.36 -6.83 -8.40
C ALA A 686 -13.83 -5.42 -8.82
N HIS A 687 -13.25 -4.37 -8.23
CA HIS A 687 -13.52 -2.98 -8.64
C HIS A 687 -12.92 -2.63 -10.00
N GLU A 688 -11.75 -3.17 -10.34
CA GLU A 688 -11.12 -2.95 -11.66
C GLU A 688 -11.89 -3.61 -12.80
N LEU A 689 -12.52 -4.76 -12.55
CA LEU A 689 -13.37 -5.41 -13.55
C LEU A 689 -14.50 -4.48 -14.02
N LEU A 690 -15.04 -3.65 -13.12
CA LEU A 690 -16.07 -2.66 -13.43
C LEU A 690 -15.53 -1.45 -14.20
N ALA A 691 -14.25 -1.11 -14.02
CA ALA A 691 -13.59 0.01 -14.69
C ALA A 691 -13.08 -0.33 -16.11
N GLY A 692 -12.99 -1.63 -16.43
CA GLY A 692 -12.54 -2.15 -17.72
C GLY A 692 -11.27 -2.98 -17.56
N SER A 693 -11.25 -4.18 -18.15
CA SER A 693 -10.15 -5.13 -17.99
C SER A 693 -8.88 -4.67 -18.74
N SER A 694 -7.88 -4.21 -18.00
CA SER A 694 -6.56 -3.86 -18.53
C SER A 694 -5.63 -5.07 -18.64
N CYS A 695 -4.54 -4.96 -19.39
CA CYS A 695 -3.50 -6.00 -19.40
C CYS A 695 -2.93 -6.26 -17.98
N ALA A 696 -2.72 -5.18 -17.21
CA ALA A 696 -2.25 -5.27 -15.82
C ALA A 696 -3.24 -6.00 -14.90
N TYR A 697 -4.54 -5.85 -15.12
CA TYR A 697 -5.59 -6.60 -14.42
C TYR A 697 -5.45 -8.11 -14.67
N TYR A 698 -5.35 -8.55 -15.92
CA TYR A 698 -5.20 -9.96 -16.25
C TYR A 698 -3.87 -10.54 -15.78
N LEU A 699 -2.78 -9.75 -15.81
CA LEU A 699 -1.49 -10.14 -15.24
C LEU A 699 -1.58 -10.37 -13.72
N ALA A 700 -2.19 -9.45 -12.98
CA ALA A 700 -2.38 -9.60 -11.55
C ALA A 700 -3.24 -10.84 -11.23
N LEU A 701 -4.33 -11.04 -11.99
CA LEU A 701 -5.21 -12.20 -11.83
C LEU A 701 -4.47 -13.52 -12.14
N ALA A 702 -3.69 -13.58 -13.22
CA ALA A 702 -2.87 -14.74 -13.56
C ALA A 702 -1.84 -15.05 -12.46
N ARG A 703 -1.17 -14.03 -11.89
CA ARG A 703 -0.27 -14.21 -10.74
C ARG A 703 -1.01 -14.77 -9.52
N THR A 704 -2.23 -14.31 -9.22
CA THR A 704 -3.02 -14.87 -8.10
C THR A 704 -3.42 -16.33 -8.34
N TYR A 705 -3.80 -16.70 -9.56
CA TYR A 705 -4.11 -18.10 -9.88
C TYR A 705 -2.87 -18.99 -9.84
N LEU A 706 -1.71 -18.48 -10.23
CA LEU A 706 -0.44 -19.21 -10.11
C LEU A 706 -0.07 -19.48 -8.66
N LEU A 707 -0.34 -18.54 -7.74
CA LEU A 707 -0.17 -18.76 -6.29
C LEU A 707 -1.16 -19.79 -5.73
N LYS A 708 -2.38 -19.86 -6.26
CA LYS A 708 -3.39 -20.88 -5.90
C LYS A 708 -3.21 -22.22 -6.63
N GLU A 709 -2.19 -22.34 -7.48
CA GLU A 709 -1.93 -23.50 -8.34
C GLU A 709 -3.04 -23.83 -9.37
N ASP A 710 -3.94 -22.88 -9.65
CA ASP A 710 -5.00 -23.00 -10.66
C ASP A 710 -4.46 -22.70 -12.09
N LEU A 711 -3.80 -23.69 -12.70
CA LEU A 711 -3.08 -23.50 -13.98
C LEU A 711 -3.99 -23.20 -15.18
N SER A 712 -5.23 -23.72 -15.21
CA SER A 712 -6.17 -23.54 -16.32
C SER A 712 -6.66 -22.10 -16.44
N LYS A 713 -7.18 -21.54 -15.34
CA LYS A 713 -7.64 -20.14 -15.28
C LYS A 713 -6.49 -19.16 -15.51
N CYS A 714 -5.28 -19.50 -15.03
CA CYS A 714 -4.08 -18.73 -15.31
C CYS A 714 -3.81 -18.61 -16.82
N GLU A 715 -3.93 -19.72 -17.56
CA GLU A 715 -3.76 -19.73 -19.01
C GLU A 715 -4.78 -18.86 -19.73
N GLU A 716 -6.06 -18.95 -19.35
CA GLU A 716 -7.13 -18.12 -19.91
C GLU A 716 -6.85 -16.63 -19.70
N CYS A 717 -6.45 -16.24 -18.48
CA CYS A 717 -6.10 -14.85 -18.16
C CYS A 717 -4.91 -14.37 -18.98
N LEU A 718 -3.88 -15.20 -19.15
CA LEU A 718 -2.71 -14.87 -19.97
C LEU A 718 -3.04 -14.76 -21.45
N CYS A 719 -3.96 -15.59 -21.96
CA CYS A 719 -4.44 -15.47 -23.34
C CYS A 719 -5.12 -14.11 -23.58
N GLU A 720 -5.96 -13.66 -22.65
CA GLU A 720 -6.57 -12.33 -22.73
C GLU A 720 -5.53 -11.21 -22.57
N ALA A 721 -4.55 -11.36 -21.67
CA ALA A 721 -3.47 -10.38 -21.50
C ALA A 721 -2.66 -10.18 -22.79
N VAL A 722 -2.31 -11.27 -23.49
CA VAL A 722 -1.60 -11.22 -24.78
C VAL A 722 -2.44 -10.55 -25.87
N ARG A 723 -3.77 -10.78 -25.88
CA ARG A 723 -4.67 -10.12 -26.85
C ARG A 723 -4.72 -8.60 -26.67
N ILE A 724 -4.63 -8.13 -25.43
CA ILE A 724 -4.68 -6.70 -25.11
C ILE A 724 -3.33 -6.03 -25.37
N ASP A 725 -2.26 -6.58 -24.82
CA ASP A 725 -0.91 -6.02 -24.95
C ASP A 725 0.12 -7.14 -25.14
N PHE A 726 0.38 -7.46 -26.40
CA PHE A 726 1.38 -8.44 -26.79
C PHE A 726 2.83 -7.93 -26.68
N MET A 727 3.03 -6.62 -26.47
CA MET A 727 4.35 -5.99 -26.38
C MET A 727 4.87 -5.94 -24.94
N ASN A 728 4.06 -6.33 -23.96
CA ASN A 728 4.44 -6.35 -22.55
C ASN A 728 5.33 -7.58 -22.23
N PRO A 729 6.59 -7.39 -21.79
CA PRO A 729 7.50 -8.48 -21.44
C PRO A 729 6.99 -9.34 -20.27
N ASP A 730 6.29 -8.74 -19.29
CA ASP A 730 5.81 -9.46 -18.10
C ASP A 730 4.77 -10.54 -18.45
N VAL A 731 4.00 -10.34 -19.52
CA VAL A 731 3.01 -11.30 -20.00
C VAL A 731 3.70 -12.55 -20.53
N TRP A 732 4.74 -12.37 -21.34
CA TRP A 732 5.52 -13.48 -21.90
C TRP A 732 6.36 -14.19 -20.83
N ALA A 733 6.91 -13.45 -19.87
CA ALA A 733 7.61 -14.03 -18.72
C ALA A 733 6.67 -14.93 -17.91
N LEU A 734 5.49 -14.44 -17.54
CA LEU A 734 4.52 -15.19 -16.75
C LEU A 734 3.93 -16.38 -17.51
N LYS A 735 3.73 -16.25 -18.83
CA LYS A 735 3.32 -17.36 -19.70
C LYS A 735 4.40 -18.43 -19.82
N GLY A 736 5.66 -18.04 -19.96
CA GLY A 736 6.79 -18.97 -19.90
C GLY A 736 6.87 -19.69 -18.55
N HIS A 737 6.62 -18.99 -17.44
CA HIS A 737 6.55 -19.61 -16.11
C HIS A 737 5.43 -20.64 -16.02
N LEU A 738 4.25 -20.37 -16.59
CA LEU A 738 3.15 -21.32 -16.66
C LEU A 738 3.51 -22.55 -17.50
N CYS A 739 4.08 -22.38 -18.69
CA CYS A 739 4.54 -23.48 -19.55
C CYS A 739 5.60 -24.34 -18.83
N TYR A 740 6.50 -23.72 -18.08
CA TYR A 740 7.52 -24.41 -17.29
C TYR A 740 6.88 -25.32 -16.23
N LEU A 741 5.87 -24.82 -15.50
CA LEU A 741 5.12 -25.61 -14.53
C LEU A 741 4.35 -26.77 -15.18
N LYS A 742 3.85 -26.58 -16.42
CA LYS A 742 3.21 -27.63 -17.22
C LYS A 742 4.20 -28.62 -17.87
N ARG A 743 5.51 -28.37 -17.78
CA ARG A 743 6.59 -29.11 -18.47
C ARG A 743 6.51 -29.07 -20.00
N ASP A 744 5.97 -28.00 -20.57
CA ASP A 744 6.00 -27.74 -22.01
C ASP A 744 7.25 -26.96 -22.39
N PHE A 745 8.34 -27.67 -22.66
CA PHE A 745 9.65 -27.07 -22.95
C PHE A 745 9.69 -26.24 -24.25
N ALA A 746 8.89 -26.59 -25.25
CA ALA A 746 8.81 -25.85 -26.50
C ALA A 746 8.19 -24.46 -26.27
N GLY A 747 7.05 -24.42 -25.58
CA GLY A 747 6.39 -23.16 -25.21
C GLY A 747 7.23 -22.29 -24.27
N VAL A 748 8.01 -22.90 -23.36
CA VAL A 748 8.94 -22.19 -22.48
C VAL A 748 9.98 -21.40 -23.27
N LYS A 749 10.67 -22.05 -24.22
CA LYS A 749 11.70 -21.40 -25.03
C LYS A 749 11.13 -20.22 -25.82
N GLU A 750 10.02 -20.44 -26.52
CA GLU A 750 9.38 -19.38 -27.31
C GLU A 750 9.03 -18.16 -26.44
N CYS A 751 8.40 -18.39 -25.28
CA CYS A 751 7.97 -17.30 -24.41
C CYS A 751 9.15 -16.56 -23.75
N TYR A 752 10.16 -17.28 -23.26
CA TYR A 752 11.30 -16.65 -22.60
C TYR A 752 12.29 -16.00 -23.57
N GLU A 753 12.58 -16.60 -24.73
CA GLU A 753 13.40 -15.96 -25.77
C GLU A 753 12.75 -14.66 -26.24
N ARG A 754 11.41 -14.68 -26.42
CA ARG A 754 10.63 -13.48 -26.73
C ARG A 754 10.70 -12.44 -25.62
N THR A 755 10.62 -12.86 -24.36
CA THR A 755 10.80 -11.96 -23.20
C THR A 755 12.15 -11.25 -23.24
N ILE A 756 13.24 -12.00 -23.47
CA ILE A 756 14.62 -11.47 -23.50
C ILE A 756 14.85 -10.56 -24.72
N SER A 757 14.12 -10.77 -25.82
CA SER A 757 14.22 -9.93 -27.03
C SER A 757 13.69 -8.50 -26.87
N PHE A 758 12.89 -8.23 -25.84
CA PHE A 758 12.36 -6.89 -25.62
C PHE A 758 13.43 -5.94 -25.04
N VAL A 759 13.28 -4.65 -25.34
CA VAL A 759 14.20 -3.60 -24.84
C VAL A 759 13.97 -3.30 -23.35
N VAL A 760 12.75 -3.50 -22.88
CA VAL A 760 12.38 -3.30 -21.48
C VAL A 760 12.44 -4.65 -20.79
N ASP A 761 13.20 -4.73 -19.71
CA ASP A 761 13.29 -5.94 -18.89
C ASP A 761 11.95 -6.21 -18.17
N ALA A 762 11.58 -7.49 -18.09
CA ALA A 762 10.46 -7.93 -17.25
C ALA A 762 10.82 -7.79 -15.76
N ALA A 763 9.81 -7.80 -14.88
CA ALA A 763 10.04 -7.70 -13.44
C ALA A 763 10.87 -8.88 -12.87
N ASP A 764 10.68 -10.09 -13.41
CA ASP A 764 11.25 -11.34 -12.88
C ASP A 764 12.32 -11.95 -13.82
N MET A 765 13.18 -11.13 -14.42
CA MET A 765 14.21 -11.60 -15.38
C MET A 765 15.15 -12.67 -14.81
N HIS A 766 15.45 -12.62 -13.51
CA HIS A 766 16.29 -13.63 -12.87
C HIS A 766 15.74 -15.06 -13.04
N PHE A 767 14.44 -15.26 -12.79
CA PHE A 767 13.79 -16.57 -12.97
C PHE A 767 13.63 -16.95 -14.43
N VAL A 768 13.46 -15.97 -15.32
CA VAL A 768 13.42 -16.20 -16.78
C VAL A 768 14.75 -16.82 -17.23
N TYR A 769 15.89 -16.24 -16.86
CA TYR A 769 17.19 -16.78 -17.23
C TYR A 769 17.48 -18.15 -16.59
N LEU A 770 17.20 -18.31 -15.29
CA LEU A 770 17.42 -19.59 -14.60
C LEU A 770 16.65 -20.73 -15.26
N ARG A 771 15.35 -20.52 -15.51
CA ARG A 771 14.48 -21.56 -16.09
C ARG A 771 14.82 -21.81 -17.55
N LEU A 772 15.06 -20.78 -18.36
CA LEU A 772 15.49 -20.95 -19.76
C LEU A 772 16.82 -21.70 -19.85
N GLY A 773 17.80 -21.33 -19.03
CA GLY A 773 19.08 -22.01 -18.93
C GLY A 773 18.93 -23.49 -18.54
N SER A 774 18.03 -23.81 -17.59
CA SER A 774 17.76 -25.20 -17.22
C SER A 774 17.16 -26.02 -18.36
N VAL A 775 16.26 -25.42 -19.15
CA VAL A 775 15.64 -26.09 -20.29
C VAL A 775 16.68 -26.37 -21.39
N TYR A 776 17.58 -25.42 -21.67
CA TYR A 776 18.68 -25.67 -22.61
C TYR A 776 19.65 -26.76 -22.12
N LEU A 777 19.89 -26.88 -20.81
CA LEU A 777 20.71 -27.97 -20.26
C LEU A 777 20.03 -29.33 -20.47
N GLU A 778 18.72 -29.43 -20.24
CA GLU A 778 17.96 -30.67 -20.43
C GLU A 778 17.90 -31.10 -21.90
N GLU A 779 17.77 -30.15 -22.83
CA GLU A 779 17.78 -30.38 -24.28
C GLU A 779 19.20 -30.55 -24.87
N LYS A 780 20.24 -30.47 -24.03
CA LYS A 780 21.66 -30.62 -24.40
C LYS A 780 22.21 -29.50 -25.30
N GLU A 781 21.56 -28.34 -25.33
CA GLU A 781 22.04 -27.13 -26.00
C GLU A 781 23.00 -26.33 -25.09
N TYR A 782 24.12 -26.97 -24.69
CA TYR A 782 25.01 -26.44 -23.65
C TYR A 782 25.62 -25.07 -23.98
N GLY A 783 25.90 -24.78 -25.25
CA GLY A 783 26.43 -23.49 -25.68
C GLY A 783 25.48 -22.32 -25.41
N LYS A 784 24.17 -22.49 -25.71
CA LYS A 784 23.15 -21.49 -25.41
C LYS A 784 22.87 -21.40 -23.91
N ALA A 785 22.88 -22.54 -23.21
CA ALA A 785 22.74 -22.58 -21.76
C ALA A 785 23.82 -21.72 -21.08
N LYS A 786 25.09 -21.92 -21.46
CA LYS A 786 26.23 -21.14 -20.95
C LYS A 786 26.02 -19.64 -21.15
N GLN A 787 25.65 -19.20 -22.36
CA GLN A 787 25.43 -17.78 -22.65
C GLN A 787 24.29 -17.17 -21.82
N THR A 788 23.18 -17.91 -21.67
CA THR A 788 22.00 -17.49 -20.92
C THR A 788 22.32 -17.33 -19.43
N TYR A 789 23.01 -18.31 -18.83
CA TYR A 789 23.44 -18.22 -17.44
C TYR A 789 24.50 -17.14 -17.20
N LEU A 790 25.43 -16.92 -18.13
CA LEU A 790 26.39 -15.81 -18.02
C LEU A 790 25.68 -14.45 -18.05
N GLN A 791 24.62 -14.30 -18.85
CA GLN A 791 23.80 -13.10 -18.82
C GLN A 791 23.10 -12.93 -17.47
N ALA A 792 22.60 -14.03 -16.88
CA ALA A 792 22.03 -14.03 -15.54
C ALA A 792 23.05 -13.64 -14.45
N CYS A 793 24.30 -14.09 -14.58
CA CYS A 793 25.37 -13.76 -13.64
C CYS A 793 25.74 -12.27 -13.68
N LYS A 794 25.61 -11.61 -14.84
CA LYS A 794 25.85 -10.17 -14.98
C LYS A 794 24.77 -9.33 -14.30
N SER A 795 23.51 -9.78 -14.33
CA SER A 795 22.38 -9.05 -13.74
C SER A 795 22.16 -9.40 -12.26
N SER A 796 22.25 -10.68 -11.92
CA SER A 796 21.86 -11.24 -10.62
C SER A 796 22.68 -12.50 -10.30
N PRO A 797 23.93 -12.37 -9.85
CA PRO A 797 24.79 -13.51 -9.58
C PRO A 797 24.28 -14.30 -8.38
N SER A 798 24.00 -15.58 -8.59
CA SER A 798 23.58 -16.52 -7.56
C SER A 798 24.34 -17.84 -7.63
N CYS A 799 24.24 -18.66 -6.58
CA CYS A 799 24.81 -19.99 -6.60
C CYS A 799 24.24 -20.84 -7.76
N LEU A 800 22.94 -20.69 -8.04
CA LEU A 800 22.26 -21.45 -9.11
C LEU A 800 22.67 -20.97 -10.50
N THR A 801 22.87 -19.66 -10.70
CA THR A 801 23.33 -19.15 -12.00
C THR A 801 24.74 -19.64 -12.32
N TRP A 802 25.66 -19.56 -11.35
CA TRP A 802 27.04 -20.04 -11.52
C TRP A 802 27.14 -21.55 -11.61
N LEU A 803 26.31 -22.29 -10.86
CA LEU A 803 26.16 -23.74 -11.03
C LEU A 803 25.71 -24.07 -12.46
N GLY A 804 24.74 -23.34 -13.01
CA GLY A 804 24.29 -23.50 -14.39
C GLY A 804 25.41 -23.29 -15.43
N VAL A 805 26.24 -22.26 -15.25
CA VAL A 805 27.45 -22.03 -16.08
C VAL A 805 28.42 -23.21 -15.93
N GLY A 806 28.72 -23.63 -14.70
CA GLY A 806 29.63 -24.74 -14.42
C GLY A 806 29.20 -26.06 -15.05
N ILE A 807 27.90 -26.38 -14.96
CA ILE A 807 27.33 -27.57 -15.61
C ILE A 807 27.45 -27.47 -17.13
N ALA A 808 27.11 -26.32 -17.72
CA ALA A 808 27.21 -26.12 -19.16
C ALA A 808 28.67 -26.29 -19.66
N CYS A 809 29.63 -25.68 -18.97
CA CYS A 809 31.07 -25.77 -19.31
C CYS A 809 31.60 -27.20 -19.13
N TYR A 810 31.22 -27.89 -18.05
CA TYR A 810 31.59 -29.30 -17.82
C TYR A 810 31.08 -30.20 -18.95
N ARG A 811 29.83 -30.00 -19.40
CA ARG A 811 29.25 -30.75 -20.53
C ARG A 811 29.86 -30.40 -21.88
N LEU A 812 30.45 -29.21 -22.02
CA LEU A 812 31.25 -28.79 -23.19
C LEU A 812 32.72 -29.22 -23.11
N GLU A 813 33.12 -29.93 -22.05
CA GLU A 813 34.51 -30.35 -21.76
C GLU A 813 35.49 -29.18 -21.50
N GLU A 814 34.97 -27.98 -21.22
CA GLU A 814 35.74 -26.79 -20.86
C GLU A 814 36.06 -26.80 -19.36
N MET A 815 36.93 -27.73 -18.94
CA MET A 815 37.17 -28.03 -17.51
C MET A 815 37.65 -26.84 -16.68
N GLY A 816 38.51 -25.98 -17.23
CA GLY A 816 39.03 -24.81 -16.52
C GLY A 816 37.93 -23.80 -16.19
N GLU A 817 37.13 -23.43 -17.18
CA GLU A 817 36.00 -22.51 -16.98
C GLU A 817 34.91 -23.11 -16.09
N ALA A 818 34.71 -24.44 -16.16
CA ALA A 818 33.80 -25.14 -15.28
C ALA A 818 34.25 -25.10 -13.81
N GLU A 819 35.56 -25.29 -13.55
CA GLU A 819 36.15 -25.19 -12.21
C GLU A 819 35.99 -23.76 -11.65
N ASP A 820 36.32 -22.75 -12.46
CA ASP A 820 36.18 -21.34 -12.08
C ASP A 820 34.72 -21.00 -11.73
N ALA A 821 33.76 -21.35 -12.60
CA ALA A 821 32.35 -21.08 -12.37
C ALA A 821 31.79 -21.79 -11.12
N LEU A 822 32.18 -23.05 -10.87
CA LEU A 822 31.74 -23.78 -9.67
C LEU A 822 32.43 -23.29 -8.40
N SER A 823 33.66 -22.77 -8.51
CA SER A 823 34.33 -22.13 -7.38
C SER A 823 33.60 -20.85 -6.94
N GLU A 824 33.13 -20.04 -7.89
CA GLU A 824 32.28 -18.88 -7.62
C GLU A 824 30.93 -19.30 -7.03
N ALA A 825 30.30 -20.36 -7.56
CA ALA A 825 29.07 -20.92 -6.99
C ALA A 825 29.27 -21.36 -5.52
N ASN A 826 30.39 -22.02 -5.22
CA ASN A 826 30.74 -22.48 -3.87
C ASN A 826 31.05 -21.32 -2.93
N ALA A 827 31.72 -20.27 -3.44
CA ALA A 827 31.97 -19.04 -2.69
C ALA A 827 30.66 -18.37 -2.26
N LEU A 828 29.66 -18.34 -3.15
CA LEU A 828 28.33 -17.78 -2.87
C LEU A 828 27.48 -18.66 -1.95
N ASN A 829 27.48 -19.99 -2.12
CA ASN A 829 26.75 -20.90 -1.23
C ASN A 829 27.45 -22.26 -1.13
N ASN A 830 28.20 -22.44 -0.05
CA ASN A 830 28.91 -23.69 0.23
C ASN A 830 28.04 -24.84 0.74
N ARG A 831 26.71 -24.63 0.88
CA ARG A 831 25.77 -25.67 1.32
C ARG A 831 25.10 -26.40 0.16
N ASN A 832 25.32 -25.98 -1.08
CA ASN A 832 24.73 -26.65 -2.24
C ASN A 832 25.49 -27.94 -2.56
N ALA A 833 24.82 -29.09 -2.40
CA ALA A 833 25.41 -30.41 -2.61
C ALA A 833 25.79 -30.67 -4.08
N GLU A 834 25.07 -30.09 -5.04
CA GLU A 834 25.34 -30.29 -6.48
C GLU A 834 26.64 -29.62 -6.91
N VAL A 835 26.95 -28.44 -6.37
CA VAL A 835 28.22 -27.74 -6.63
C VAL A 835 29.40 -28.62 -6.23
N TRP A 836 29.36 -29.20 -5.02
CA TRP A 836 30.39 -30.11 -4.53
C TRP A 836 30.50 -31.40 -5.36
N ALA A 837 29.38 -31.91 -5.87
CA ALA A 837 29.37 -33.09 -6.73
C ALA A 837 30.06 -32.81 -8.08
N TYR A 838 29.76 -31.68 -8.73
CA TYR A 838 30.41 -31.30 -9.98
C TYR A 838 31.89 -30.93 -9.79
N LEU A 839 32.27 -30.29 -8.68
CA LEU A 839 33.68 -30.07 -8.35
C LEU A 839 34.44 -31.40 -8.18
N SER A 840 33.83 -32.40 -7.55
CA SER A 840 34.40 -33.75 -7.43
C SER A 840 34.59 -34.41 -8.82
N LEU A 841 33.59 -34.32 -9.71
CA LEU A 841 33.68 -34.81 -11.08
C LEU A 841 34.82 -34.16 -11.87
N ILE A 842 34.96 -32.84 -11.79
CA ILE A 842 36.05 -32.10 -12.46
C ILE A 842 37.40 -32.53 -11.92
N CYS A 843 37.57 -32.62 -10.60
CA CYS A 843 38.83 -33.05 -10.00
C CYS A 843 39.22 -34.48 -10.44
N LEU A 844 38.26 -35.40 -10.54
CA LEU A 844 38.48 -36.75 -11.07
C LEU A 844 38.91 -36.71 -12.55
N HIS A 845 38.21 -35.93 -13.39
CA HIS A 845 38.52 -35.81 -14.81
C HIS A 845 39.90 -35.18 -15.06
N VAL A 846 40.24 -34.10 -14.35
CA VAL A 846 41.56 -33.44 -14.45
C VAL A 846 42.67 -34.37 -13.97
N SER A 847 42.45 -35.14 -12.91
CA SER A 847 43.43 -36.10 -12.39
C SER A 847 43.73 -37.26 -13.37
N ALA A 848 42.81 -37.55 -14.29
CA ALA A 848 42.95 -38.62 -15.28
C ALA A 848 43.64 -38.17 -16.58
N GLN A 849 43.80 -36.87 -16.81
CA GLN A 849 44.48 -36.35 -18.00
C GLN A 849 46.01 -36.39 -17.83
N PRO A 850 46.78 -36.77 -18.86
CA PRO A 850 48.24 -36.72 -18.81
C PRO A 850 48.72 -35.26 -18.72
N ALA A 851 49.17 -34.85 -17.53
CA ALA A 851 49.59 -33.47 -17.28
C ALA A 851 50.90 -33.14 -18.03
N PRO A 852 51.02 -31.96 -18.67
CA PRO A 852 52.24 -31.51 -19.34
C PRO A 852 53.36 -31.11 -18.35
N LYS A 853 53.10 -31.10 -17.03
CA LYS A 853 54.07 -30.86 -15.96
C LYS A 853 53.88 -31.89 -14.84
N PRO A 854 54.97 -32.34 -14.18
CA PRO A 854 54.87 -33.20 -13.01
C PRO A 854 54.23 -32.43 -11.86
N GLN A 855 52.94 -32.69 -11.62
CA GLN A 855 52.24 -32.27 -10.41
C GLN A 855 52.49 -33.30 -9.30
N PRO A 856 52.46 -32.90 -8.01
CA PRO A 856 52.56 -33.85 -6.91
C PRO A 856 51.46 -34.91 -7.07
N ALA A 857 51.88 -36.16 -7.24
CA ALA A 857 50.99 -37.30 -7.42
C ALA A 857 50.07 -37.42 -6.19
N GLY A 858 48.78 -37.13 -6.37
CA GLY A 858 47.74 -37.32 -5.34
C GLY A 858 46.97 -36.07 -4.89
N GLY A 859 47.40 -34.84 -5.22
CA GLY A 859 46.74 -33.61 -4.72
C GLY A 859 45.28 -33.46 -5.16
N ARG A 860 45.02 -33.44 -6.48
CA ARG A 860 43.66 -33.30 -7.04
C ARG A 860 42.73 -34.49 -6.73
N GLN A 861 43.29 -35.67 -6.46
CA GLN A 861 42.50 -36.85 -6.08
C GLN A 861 41.95 -36.73 -4.66
N LEU A 862 42.77 -36.24 -3.72
CA LEU A 862 42.33 -35.95 -2.36
C LEU A 862 41.25 -34.85 -2.32
N GLU A 863 41.40 -33.81 -3.16
CA GLU A 863 40.38 -32.78 -3.33
C GLU A 863 39.05 -33.37 -3.83
N ALA A 864 39.10 -34.29 -4.81
CA ALA A 864 37.91 -34.97 -5.31
C ALA A 864 37.19 -35.78 -4.22
N GLU A 865 37.93 -36.46 -3.35
CA GLU A 865 37.38 -37.22 -2.21
C GLU A 865 36.76 -36.30 -1.16
N GLN A 866 37.42 -35.18 -0.85
CA GLN A 866 36.89 -34.18 0.07
C GLN A 866 35.58 -33.61 -0.46
N CYS A 867 35.56 -33.18 -1.73
CA CYS A 867 34.36 -32.65 -2.38
C CYS A 867 33.21 -33.66 -2.37
N TYR A 868 33.49 -34.94 -2.65
CA TYR A 868 32.49 -36.00 -2.57
C TYR A 868 31.94 -36.19 -1.15
N LYS A 869 32.81 -36.20 -0.13
CA LYS A 869 32.39 -36.30 1.28
C LYS A 869 31.47 -35.14 1.65
N TYR A 870 31.77 -33.91 1.21
CA TYR A 870 30.90 -32.76 1.42
C TYR A 870 29.57 -32.88 0.67
N ALA A 871 29.57 -33.33 -0.59
CA ALA A 871 28.35 -33.54 -1.36
C ALA A 871 27.40 -34.54 -0.66
N VAL A 872 27.93 -35.67 -0.18
CA VAL A 872 27.16 -36.68 0.56
C VAL A 872 26.69 -36.12 1.91
N LYS A 873 27.56 -35.42 2.65
CA LYS A 873 27.23 -34.81 3.95
C LYS A 873 26.10 -33.78 3.85
N LEU A 874 26.08 -33.01 2.75
CA LEU A 874 25.05 -32.02 2.47
C LEU A 874 23.76 -32.62 1.88
N GLY A 875 23.70 -33.96 1.77
CA GLY A 875 22.48 -34.67 1.42
C GLY A 875 22.22 -34.79 -0.08
N LEU A 876 23.27 -34.93 -0.92
CA LEU A 876 23.10 -35.26 -2.34
C LEU A 876 22.25 -36.55 -2.46
N GLY A 877 21.00 -36.38 -2.91
CA GLY A 877 20.04 -37.48 -3.04
C GLY A 877 20.43 -38.48 -4.14
N PRO A 878 19.72 -39.63 -4.23
CA PRO A 878 19.90 -40.58 -5.33
C PRO A 878 19.43 -39.95 -6.63
N SER A 879 20.34 -39.27 -7.32
CA SER A 879 20.11 -38.57 -8.59
C SER A 879 20.97 -39.17 -9.70
N ALA A 880 20.66 -38.82 -10.96
CA ALA A 880 21.49 -39.17 -12.11
C ALA A 880 22.95 -38.70 -11.91
N LEU A 881 23.14 -37.56 -11.24
CA LEU A 881 24.45 -37.01 -10.92
C LEU A 881 25.24 -37.90 -9.93
N LEU A 882 24.59 -38.44 -8.89
CA LEU A 882 25.24 -39.36 -7.96
C LEU A 882 25.64 -40.67 -8.67
N GLN A 883 24.83 -41.15 -9.61
CA GLN A 883 25.17 -42.33 -10.43
C GLN A 883 26.35 -42.05 -11.35
N GLU A 884 26.36 -40.89 -12.01
CA GLU A 884 27.47 -40.42 -12.85
C GLU A 884 28.77 -40.31 -12.04
N LEU A 885 28.69 -39.74 -10.84
CA LEU A 885 29.83 -39.58 -9.94
C LEU A 885 30.38 -40.94 -9.49
N ARG A 886 29.51 -41.88 -9.09
CA ARG A 886 29.94 -43.26 -8.76
C ARG A 886 30.56 -43.99 -9.95
N ALA A 887 30.01 -43.81 -11.15
CA ALA A 887 30.58 -44.40 -12.36
C ALA A 887 31.96 -43.80 -12.68
N ALA A 888 32.14 -42.49 -12.50
CA ALA A 888 33.44 -41.83 -12.65
C ALA A 888 34.46 -42.36 -11.63
N GLN A 889 34.08 -42.48 -10.35
CA GLN A 889 34.94 -43.07 -9.31
C GLN A 889 35.40 -44.48 -9.66
N GLN A 890 34.49 -45.33 -10.15
CA GLN A 890 34.83 -46.69 -10.60
C GLN A 890 35.76 -46.69 -11.81
N ARG A 891 35.54 -45.80 -12.78
CA ARG A 891 36.33 -45.71 -14.01
C ARG A 891 37.77 -45.27 -13.75
N PHE A 892 37.97 -44.32 -12.82
CA PHE A 892 39.29 -43.76 -12.53
C PHE A 892 40.00 -44.47 -11.36
N GLY A 893 39.33 -45.38 -10.65
CA GLY A 893 39.94 -46.26 -9.65
C GLY A 893 40.15 -45.62 -8.27
N PHE A 894 39.43 -44.55 -7.95
CA PHE A 894 39.57 -43.82 -6.69
C PHE A 894 38.22 -43.52 -6.02
N GLY A 895 38.15 -43.83 -4.71
CA GLY A 895 37.17 -43.30 -3.76
C GLY A 895 35.76 -43.89 -3.80
N ASN A 896 35.51 -44.96 -3.03
CA ASN A 896 34.25 -45.07 -2.30
C ASN A 896 34.60 -45.03 -0.81
N PRO A 897 34.51 -43.88 -0.11
CA PRO A 897 34.89 -43.77 1.31
C PRO A 897 33.99 -44.56 2.28
N ALA A 898 33.03 -45.33 1.75
CA ALA A 898 32.25 -46.31 2.49
C ALA A 898 32.89 -47.72 2.52
N LEU A 899 34.07 -47.89 1.90
CA LEU A 899 34.89 -49.10 1.95
C LEU A 899 36.19 -48.84 2.71
#